data_AF-A0AAE1FWV1-F1
#
_entry.id   AF-A0AAE1FWV1-F1
#
_cell.length_a   1.000
_cell.length_b   1.000
_cell.length_c   1.000
_cell.angle_alpha   90.00
_cell.angle_beta   90.00
_cell.angle_gamma   90.00
#
_symmetry.space_group_name_H-M   'P 1'
#
loop_
_entity.id
_entity.type
_entity.pdbx_description
1 polymer ?
#
loop_
_entity_poly.entity_id
_entity_poly.type
_entity_poly.pdbx_seq_one_letter_code
_entity_poly.pdbx_strand_id
1 'polypeptide(L)'
;MRCWTALILVAAVAVLVAAKENKKEDVGTVIGIDLGTTYSCVGVFKNGRVEIIANDQGNRITPSEWSDKSVQHDIQFFPFKVIKKNGKPYIQVTTAQGEKVFAAEEISAMVLGKMKEVAEAYLGKTVTHAVVTVPAYFKDAGVIAGLTVMRIINEPTAAAIAYGIEKKDEKNILVFDLGGGTFDVSLLTIDSGVFEVLATNGDTHLGGEDFDQRVMDHFIKLYKIKKGKDIRKDNRAVQKLRREVEKAKRSLSANHQVKIEIDSFFEGEDFSETLTRAKFEELNMDLFKSTMKPVQKVLEDSDLQKKEIDEIVLVGGSTRIPKIQRLVKEFFNGKEPSRGINPDEAVTYGAAVHAGVLSDDLSDLDLESDEDTEDTENESSERGESSDNSEQADDPCIARQRKRTRGGEAVTGGPGGATRVRDAAAGRNSSVKWDWSSTPFIPKQLSFDSSSSGISDACSVTDSSNELDFLHEFFSDELLDMIVIETNRYAQQYLRGNAMTPRSRLANWTDTTRDEMYLFFCIMLLMSHNKKNRINDYWSKDEVYEQKIFGKLMSRDRFLQLLRVLHFTDNTIRVENDKLQKIRPVLEKLLNSFKTKFKPFQELCVDESLMKWRGRLSFRQFLPLKRHRFGVKMFVLCDCDSGYISDFIVYTGKDTEIVEDLQLGVSGSVVKTLLTPHLQKAHIVYVDNWYTSPNLLHYLLNENTGACGTVRANRKNMPKLPVVKRGDQIVQHSNNIMCIKWCDKRVVHMLSSVHKGDMCDSNSRDRQRQVVRKPLAVLEYNKKMRLVDKSDMLLSSVECLRKSIKWYVKFFFHMLDMSVLNSYYLFQVKTGSTQPLLDFSKTVVHQMIEKYYHGRHHTNGQIGVHILRLVERHFVEPLPDKTRRRCHVCSHTTRGPRKTQRTTYKC
;
A
#
# COMPACT_ATOMS: atom_id res chain seq x y z
N MET A 1 47.39 49.01 -7.38
CA MET A 1 48.00 47.92 -6.59
C MET A 1 47.08 47.27 -5.55
N ARG A 2 46.21 47.98 -4.81
CA ARG A 2 45.46 47.36 -3.67
C ARG A 2 44.34 46.34 -4.01
N CYS A 3 43.84 46.26 -5.25
CA CYS A 3 42.77 45.29 -5.59
C CYS A 3 43.29 43.88 -5.93
N TRP A 4 44.54 43.74 -6.38
CA TRP A 4 45.09 42.45 -6.82
C TRP A 4 45.47 41.53 -5.65
N THR A 5 45.97 42.09 -4.55
CA THR A 5 46.27 41.32 -3.33
C THR A 5 45.01 40.72 -2.70
N ALA A 6 43.88 41.42 -2.76
CA ALA A 6 42.59 40.91 -2.28
C ALA A 6 42.09 39.72 -3.14
N LEU A 7 42.19 39.82 -4.47
CA LEU A 7 41.81 38.72 -5.37
C LEU A 7 42.64 37.46 -5.14
N ILE A 8 43.96 37.61 -4.93
CA ILE A 8 44.86 36.48 -4.67
C ILE A 8 44.54 35.81 -3.32
N LEU A 9 44.20 36.58 -2.28
CA LEU A 9 43.79 36.01 -1.00
C LEU A 9 42.47 35.24 -1.11
N VAL A 10 41.48 35.81 -1.80
CA VAL A 10 40.18 35.15 -2.04
C VAL A 10 40.35 33.89 -2.90
N ALA A 11 41.22 33.92 -3.92
CA ALA A 11 41.55 32.75 -4.73
C ALA A 11 42.27 31.66 -3.91
N ALA A 12 43.22 32.01 -3.05
CA ALA A 12 43.91 31.06 -2.17
C ALA A 12 42.95 30.40 -1.17
N VAL A 13 42.04 31.18 -0.57
CA VAL A 13 40.98 30.65 0.30
C VAL A 13 39.99 29.79 -0.49
N ALA A 14 39.59 30.20 -1.70
CA ALA A 14 38.72 29.40 -2.56
C ALA A 14 39.35 28.07 -3.00
N VAL A 15 40.67 28.05 -3.25
CA VAL A 15 41.41 26.80 -3.53
C VAL A 15 41.52 25.93 -2.27
N LEU A 16 41.75 26.48 -1.08
CA LEU A 16 41.72 25.72 0.17
C LEU A 16 40.33 25.19 0.53
N VAL A 17 39.26 25.89 0.15
CA VAL A 17 37.87 25.42 0.31
C VAL A 17 37.51 24.37 -0.75
N ALA A 18 37.95 24.53 -2.00
CA ALA A 18 37.77 23.54 -3.07
C ALA A 18 38.62 22.27 -2.85
N ALA A 19 39.75 22.37 -2.14
CA ALA A 19 40.58 21.25 -1.73
C ALA A 19 39.99 20.42 -0.57
N LYS A 20 38.82 20.82 -0.01
CA LYS A 20 37.93 19.84 0.64
C LYS A 20 37.15 19.08 -0.44
N GLU A 21 37.85 18.12 -1.04
CA GLU A 21 37.24 17.07 -1.85
C GLU A 21 36.14 16.35 -1.06
N ASN A 22 35.18 15.76 -1.79
CA ASN A 22 34.28 14.76 -1.22
C ASN A 22 35.06 13.48 -0.89
N LYS A 23 35.80 13.48 0.22
CA LYS A 23 35.97 12.25 0.99
C LYS A 23 34.57 11.78 1.38
N LYS A 24 34.15 10.62 0.85
CA LYS A 24 33.15 9.79 1.53
C LYS A 24 33.59 9.69 3.00
N GLU A 25 32.64 9.74 3.93
CA GLU A 25 32.96 9.27 5.28
C GLU A 25 33.38 7.80 5.15
N ASP A 26 34.56 7.47 5.69
CA ASP A 26 35.00 6.09 5.81
C ASP A 26 34.11 5.43 6.87
N VAL A 27 33.03 4.82 6.41
CA VAL A 27 32.08 4.09 7.28
C VAL A 27 32.71 2.82 7.86
N GLY A 28 33.88 2.42 7.37
CA GLY A 28 34.55 1.18 7.72
C GLY A 28 33.72 -0.05 7.33
N THR A 29 33.96 -1.15 8.03
CA THR A 29 33.21 -2.39 7.82
C THR A 29 31.86 -2.28 8.53
N VAL A 30 30.78 -2.34 7.74
CA VAL A 30 29.40 -2.33 8.23
C VAL A 30 28.98 -3.78 8.51
N ILE A 31 28.36 -4.03 9.66
CA ILE A 31 27.88 -5.37 10.05
C ILE A 31 26.37 -5.53 9.87
N GLY A 32 25.92 -6.74 9.55
CA GLY A 32 24.52 -7.14 9.61
C GLY A 32 24.21 -7.77 10.96
N ILE A 33 23.23 -7.24 11.70
CA ILE A 33 22.78 -7.80 12.97
C ILE A 33 21.32 -8.22 12.85
N ASP A 34 21.04 -9.45 13.27
CA ASP A 34 19.70 -9.96 13.49
C ASP A 34 19.31 -9.86 14.98
N LEU A 35 18.20 -9.18 15.30
CA LEU A 35 17.74 -8.90 16.67
C LEU A 35 16.46 -9.68 17.03
N GLY A 36 16.49 -11.00 16.82
CA GLY A 36 15.39 -11.90 17.15
C GLY A 36 15.07 -12.03 18.65
N THR A 37 13.86 -12.51 18.94
CA THR A 37 13.25 -12.61 20.29
C THR A 37 14.10 -13.39 21.32
N THR A 38 14.56 -14.57 20.92
CA THR A 38 15.21 -15.55 21.82
C THR A 38 16.71 -15.66 21.53
N TYR A 39 17.10 -15.39 20.28
CA TYR A 39 18.48 -15.42 19.78
C TYR A 39 18.72 -14.20 18.91
N SER A 40 19.94 -13.68 18.96
CA SER A 40 20.43 -12.61 18.09
C SER A 40 21.74 -13.08 17.46
N CYS A 41 21.99 -12.68 16.23
CA CYS A 41 23.09 -13.17 15.42
C CYS A 41 23.74 -12.01 14.65
N VAL A 42 25.03 -12.12 14.32
CA VAL A 42 25.78 -11.05 13.67
C VAL A 42 26.71 -11.62 12.61
N GLY A 43 26.78 -10.94 11.47
CA GLY A 43 27.57 -11.35 10.32
C GLY A 43 28.13 -10.16 9.55
N VAL A 44 29.17 -10.43 8.77
CA VAL A 44 29.90 -9.43 7.99
C VAL A 44 30.06 -9.92 6.56
N PHE A 45 29.90 -9.02 5.58
CA PHE A 45 30.28 -9.31 4.21
C PHE A 45 31.75 -8.91 3.99
N LYS A 46 32.58 -9.85 3.52
CA LYS A 46 34.02 -9.67 3.36
C LYS A 46 34.56 -10.69 2.35
N ASN A 47 35.54 -10.30 1.52
CA ASN A 47 36.16 -11.18 0.52
C ASN A 47 35.13 -11.88 -0.39
N GLY A 48 34.09 -11.18 -0.83
CA GLY A 48 33.04 -11.71 -1.71
C GLY A 48 32.01 -12.65 -1.05
N ARG A 49 32.09 -12.90 0.27
CA ARG A 49 31.17 -13.81 1.00
C ARG A 49 30.66 -13.20 2.29
N VAL A 50 29.62 -13.81 2.89
CA VAL A 50 29.25 -13.53 4.29
C VAL A 50 30.00 -14.48 5.23
N GLU A 51 30.46 -13.95 6.36
CA GLU A 51 30.97 -14.70 7.50
C GLU A 51 30.07 -14.43 8.71
N ILE A 52 29.50 -15.49 9.30
CA ILE A 52 28.65 -15.42 10.51
C ILE A 52 29.55 -15.56 11.74
N ILE A 53 29.36 -14.71 12.74
CA ILE A 53 30.24 -14.60 13.91
C ILE A 53 29.53 -15.14 15.14
N ALA A 54 30.09 -16.21 15.73
CA ALA A 54 29.49 -16.91 16.87
C ALA A 54 29.53 -16.07 18.17
N ASN A 55 28.53 -16.26 19.04
CA ASN A 55 28.40 -15.55 20.31
C ASN A 55 28.22 -16.47 21.53
N ASP A 56 28.34 -15.87 22.71
CA ASP A 56 28.58 -16.50 24.00
C ASP A 56 27.44 -16.19 25.01
N GLN A 57 26.24 -16.74 24.71
CA GLN A 57 25.00 -16.74 25.50
C GLN A 57 24.09 -15.49 25.33
N GLY A 58 22.77 -15.69 25.22
CA GLY A 58 21.81 -14.64 24.84
C GLY A 58 20.39 -14.75 25.43
N ASN A 59 19.62 -13.67 25.31
CA ASN A 59 18.19 -13.41 25.66
C ASN A 59 17.86 -11.95 25.25
N ARG A 60 16.64 -11.56 24.76
CA ARG A 60 15.94 -10.25 25.06
C ARG A 60 14.68 -9.85 24.23
N ILE A 61 13.74 -9.15 24.89
CA ILE A 61 12.46 -8.57 24.38
C ILE A 61 11.89 -7.52 25.39
N THR A 62 10.95 -6.57 25.17
CA THR A 62 10.28 -5.92 23.99
C THR A 62 9.75 -4.52 24.41
N PRO A 63 9.55 -3.52 23.51
CA PRO A 63 8.68 -2.36 23.77
C PRO A 63 7.32 -2.41 23.04
N SER A 64 6.26 -2.22 23.83
CA SER A 64 4.91 -1.77 23.43
C SER A 64 4.36 -0.86 24.55
N GLU A 65 3.28 -0.12 24.33
CA GLU A 65 2.72 0.81 25.35
C GLU A 65 2.23 0.07 26.61
N TRP A 66 2.30 0.68 27.80
CA TRP A 66 1.93 -0.01 29.06
C TRP A 66 0.49 -0.53 29.05
N SER A 67 -0.41 0.21 28.40
CA SER A 67 -1.83 -0.13 28.30
C SER A 67 -2.17 -1.18 27.24
N ASP A 68 -1.18 -1.73 26.53
CA ASP A 68 -1.44 -2.83 25.61
C ASP A 68 -1.83 -4.12 26.35
N LYS A 69 -2.72 -4.90 25.73
CA LYS A 69 -3.22 -6.16 26.28
C LYS A 69 -2.18 -7.27 26.21
N SER A 70 -1.27 -7.27 25.24
CA SER A 70 -0.14 -8.21 25.22
C SER A 70 0.82 -7.89 26.37
N VAL A 71 1.29 -6.64 26.49
CA VAL A 71 2.14 -6.20 27.61
C VAL A 71 1.55 -6.58 28.98
N GLN A 72 0.25 -6.37 29.21
CA GLN A 72 -0.41 -6.77 30.46
C GLN A 72 -0.65 -8.29 30.62
N HIS A 73 -0.51 -9.08 29.55
CA HIS A 73 -0.48 -10.55 29.58
C HIS A 73 0.94 -11.06 29.88
N ASP A 74 1.92 -10.62 29.11
CA ASP A 74 3.31 -11.10 29.11
C ASP A 74 4.00 -10.86 30.47
N ILE A 75 3.71 -9.71 31.11
CA ILE A 75 4.17 -9.37 32.47
C ILE A 75 3.78 -10.44 33.51
N GLN A 76 2.74 -11.25 33.28
CA GLN A 76 2.32 -12.31 34.19
C GLN A 76 3.23 -13.56 34.14
N PHE A 77 4.09 -13.68 33.12
CA PHE A 77 4.98 -14.81 32.89
C PHE A 77 6.48 -14.46 33.02
N PHE A 78 6.81 -13.16 33.06
CA PHE A 78 8.19 -12.71 33.23
C PHE A 78 8.70 -12.92 34.67
N PRO A 79 9.94 -13.42 34.85
CA PRO A 79 10.56 -13.57 36.17
C PRO A 79 11.13 -12.25 36.73
N PHE A 80 11.18 -11.20 35.90
CA PHE A 80 11.67 -9.86 36.23
C PHE A 80 10.50 -8.88 36.38
N LYS A 81 10.69 -7.85 37.21
CA LYS A 81 9.65 -6.87 37.52
C LYS A 81 9.56 -5.83 36.40
N VAL A 82 8.35 -5.58 35.89
CA VAL A 82 8.08 -4.51 34.91
C VAL A 82 7.20 -3.45 35.58
N ILE A 83 7.56 -2.17 35.41
CA ILE A 83 6.87 -1.03 36.03
C ILE A 83 6.45 0.01 34.99
N LYS A 84 5.40 0.77 35.31
CA LYS A 84 4.93 1.89 34.48
C LYS A 84 5.76 3.15 34.76
N LYS A 85 6.37 3.72 33.72
CA LYS A 85 7.04 5.03 33.79
C LYS A 85 6.78 5.79 32.50
N ASN A 86 6.27 7.03 32.63
CA ASN A 86 5.89 7.91 31.52
C ASN A 86 4.96 7.29 30.46
N GLY A 87 4.10 6.34 30.85
CA GLY A 87 3.17 5.65 29.94
C GLY A 87 3.72 4.36 29.33
N LYS A 88 5.05 4.17 29.30
CA LYS A 88 5.72 2.96 28.81
C LYS A 88 6.00 1.93 29.93
N PRO A 89 6.20 0.64 29.58
CA PRO A 89 6.84 -0.34 30.46
C PRO A 89 8.34 -0.09 30.57
N TYR A 90 8.88 -0.25 31.77
CA TYR A 90 10.31 -0.25 32.07
C TYR A 90 10.65 -1.49 32.90
N ILE A 91 11.81 -2.09 32.65
CA ILE A 91 12.30 -3.28 33.35
C ILE A 91 13.05 -2.83 34.61
N GLN A 92 12.61 -3.28 35.78
CA GLN A 92 13.23 -3.01 37.07
C GLN A 92 14.03 -4.25 37.54
N VAL A 93 15.32 -4.05 37.81
CA VAL A 93 16.23 -5.09 38.27
C VAL A 93 17.03 -4.63 39.48
N THR A 94 17.22 -5.52 40.46
CA THR A 94 18.14 -5.30 41.57
C THR A 94 19.56 -5.60 41.12
N THR A 95 20.48 -4.66 41.28
CA THR A 95 21.91 -4.81 40.96
C THR A 95 22.75 -4.66 42.23
N ALA A 96 24.04 -5.03 42.16
CA ALA A 96 24.98 -4.78 43.27
C ALA A 96 25.16 -3.28 43.61
N GLN A 97 24.66 -2.38 42.76
CA GLN A 97 24.66 -0.92 42.94
C GLN A 97 23.27 -0.38 43.34
N GLY A 98 22.34 -1.25 43.78
CA GLY A 98 20.94 -0.92 44.06
C GLY A 98 19.98 -1.23 42.92
N GLU A 99 18.72 -0.83 43.05
CA GLU A 99 17.72 -1.01 42.00
C GLU A 99 17.98 -0.10 40.79
N LYS A 100 17.90 -0.66 39.59
CA LYS A 100 17.96 0.08 38.31
C LYS A 100 16.69 -0.17 37.50
N VAL A 101 16.33 0.82 36.67
CA VAL A 101 15.08 0.86 35.89
C VAL A 101 15.43 1.25 34.47
N PHE A 102 15.36 0.30 33.55
CA PHE A 102 15.76 0.44 32.15
C PHE A 102 14.55 0.45 31.20
N ALA A 103 14.60 1.26 30.16
CA ALA A 103 13.72 1.15 29.01
C ALA A 103 14.04 -0.12 28.20
N ALA A 104 13.07 -0.64 27.45
CA ALA A 104 13.31 -1.79 26.58
C ALA A 104 14.34 -1.46 25.48
N GLU A 105 14.39 -0.21 25.06
CA GLU A 105 15.36 0.36 24.13
C GLU A 105 16.80 0.29 24.68
N GLU A 106 17.02 0.58 25.97
CA GLU A 106 18.32 0.43 26.64
C GLU A 106 18.72 -1.05 26.78
N ILE A 107 17.77 -1.89 27.18
CA ILE A 107 17.96 -3.35 27.29
C ILE A 107 18.35 -3.96 25.93
N SER A 108 17.75 -3.47 24.84
CA SER A 108 18.05 -3.88 23.46
C SER A 108 19.39 -3.33 22.97
N ALA A 109 19.75 -2.10 23.35
CA ALA A 109 21.07 -1.52 23.06
C ALA A 109 22.21 -2.37 23.66
N MET A 110 22.00 -2.91 24.87
CA MET A 110 22.92 -3.88 25.48
C MET A 110 22.97 -5.25 24.76
N VAL A 111 22.13 -5.53 23.75
CA VAL A 111 22.32 -6.68 22.83
C VAL A 111 23.26 -6.25 21.72
N LEU A 112 22.92 -5.13 21.07
CA LEU A 112 23.65 -4.58 19.94
C LEU A 112 25.09 -4.23 20.32
N GLY A 113 25.34 -3.79 21.55
CA GLY A 113 26.67 -3.62 22.13
C GLY A 113 27.47 -4.93 22.22
N LYS A 114 26.86 -6.02 22.69
CA LYS A 114 27.53 -7.34 22.72
C LYS A 114 27.75 -7.93 21.33
N MET A 115 26.82 -7.71 20.39
CA MET A 115 27.00 -8.12 18.98
C MET A 115 28.11 -7.30 18.30
N LYS A 116 28.22 -6.02 18.63
CA LYS A 116 29.35 -5.16 18.26
C LYS A 116 30.66 -5.66 18.86
N GLU A 117 30.74 -5.91 20.16
CA GLU A 117 31.95 -6.46 20.83
C GLU A 117 32.43 -7.75 20.15
N VAL A 118 31.51 -8.66 19.83
CA VAL A 118 31.79 -9.91 19.09
C VAL A 118 32.36 -9.64 17.70
N ALA A 119 31.77 -8.68 16.96
CA ALA A 119 32.27 -8.29 15.65
C ALA A 119 33.62 -7.54 15.71
N GLU A 120 33.83 -6.67 16.70
CA GLU A 120 35.08 -5.93 16.92
C GLU A 120 36.23 -6.88 17.29
N ALA A 121 35.96 -7.89 18.11
CA ALA A 121 36.92 -8.95 18.45
C ALA A 121 37.28 -9.81 17.23
N TYR A 122 36.32 -10.12 16.35
CA TYR A 122 36.59 -10.87 15.10
C TYR A 122 37.34 -10.04 14.04
N LEU A 123 36.98 -8.77 13.89
CA LEU A 123 37.55 -7.87 12.87
C LEU A 123 38.86 -7.20 13.29
N GLY A 124 39.22 -7.24 14.57
CA GLY A 124 40.42 -6.60 15.14
C GLY A 124 40.38 -5.06 15.11
N LYS A 125 39.19 -4.47 14.92
CA LYS A 125 38.99 -3.01 14.79
C LYS A 125 37.59 -2.60 15.27
N THR A 126 37.46 -1.34 15.68
CA THR A 126 36.18 -0.74 16.10
C THR A 126 35.13 -0.77 14.97
N VAL A 127 33.87 -1.05 15.31
CA VAL A 127 32.73 -1.07 14.39
C VAL A 127 31.77 0.06 14.76
N THR A 128 31.56 0.98 13.82
CA THR A 128 30.76 2.19 14.02
C THR A 128 29.42 2.18 13.28
N HIS A 129 29.23 1.26 12.33
CA HIS A 129 28.07 1.22 11.43
C HIS A 129 27.43 -0.18 11.38
N ALA A 130 26.09 -0.21 11.27
CA ALA A 130 25.35 -1.47 11.16
C ALA A 130 24.08 -1.37 10.29
N VAL A 131 23.69 -2.50 9.73
CA VAL A 131 22.33 -2.82 9.27
C VAL A 131 21.69 -3.71 10.33
N VAL A 132 20.49 -3.37 10.79
CA VAL A 132 19.79 -4.11 11.85
C VAL A 132 18.43 -4.62 11.34
N THR A 133 18.11 -5.87 11.60
CA THR A 133 16.76 -6.41 11.38
C THR A 133 15.90 -6.10 12.60
N VAL A 134 14.75 -5.44 12.40
CA VAL A 134 13.78 -5.09 13.45
C VAL A 134 12.55 -4.39 12.85
N PRO A 135 11.42 -4.35 13.58
CA PRO A 135 10.43 -3.28 13.44
C PRO A 135 11.06 -1.89 13.63
N ALA A 136 10.65 -0.92 12.80
CA ALA A 136 11.35 0.36 12.62
C ALA A 136 11.49 1.29 13.85
N TYR A 137 10.90 0.95 15.00
CA TYR A 137 10.99 1.71 16.25
C TYR A 137 12.29 1.48 17.04
N PHE A 138 13.07 0.45 16.71
CA PHE A 138 14.29 0.08 17.45
C PHE A 138 15.55 0.89 17.05
N LYS A 139 15.44 1.89 16.17
CA LYS A 139 16.59 2.70 15.73
C LYS A 139 17.38 3.30 16.89
N ASP A 140 16.68 3.75 17.93
CA ASP A 140 17.27 4.41 19.10
C ASP A 140 18.16 3.46 19.92
N ALA A 141 17.86 2.15 19.93
CA ALA A 141 18.69 1.15 20.59
C ALA A 141 20.07 1.01 19.94
N GLY A 142 20.17 1.13 18.61
CA GLY A 142 21.45 1.14 17.91
C GLY A 142 22.29 2.38 18.24
N VAL A 143 21.65 3.55 18.36
CA VAL A 143 22.34 4.79 18.77
C VAL A 143 22.88 4.67 20.20
N ILE A 144 22.09 4.12 21.13
CA ILE A 144 22.53 3.87 22.52
C ILE A 144 23.68 2.85 22.57
N ALA A 145 23.73 1.88 21.64
CA ALA A 145 24.82 0.92 21.51
C ALA A 145 26.10 1.48 20.84
N GLY A 146 26.11 2.76 20.44
CA GLY A 146 27.23 3.36 19.71
C GLY A 146 27.39 2.79 18.29
N LEU A 147 26.27 2.52 17.61
CA LEU A 147 26.20 2.11 16.20
C LEU A 147 25.35 3.10 15.39
N THR A 148 25.94 3.66 14.34
CA THR A 148 25.21 4.38 13.29
C THR A 148 24.42 3.36 12.46
N VAL A 149 23.13 3.23 12.75
CA VAL A 149 22.23 2.33 12.01
C VAL A 149 21.95 2.92 10.62
N MET A 150 22.69 2.44 9.62
CA MET A 150 22.58 2.89 8.22
C MET A 150 21.26 2.46 7.58
N ARG A 151 20.74 1.30 8.00
CA ARG A 151 19.52 0.70 7.46
C ARG A 151 18.80 -0.15 8.49
N ILE A 152 17.47 -0.08 8.48
CA ILE A 152 16.59 -1.10 9.03
C ILE A 152 16.09 -1.95 7.87
N ILE A 153 16.14 -3.27 8.01
CA ILE A 153 15.59 -4.24 7.04
C ILE A 153 14.56 -5.14 7.74
N ASN A 154 13.50 -5.58 7.06
CA ASN A 154 12.58 -6.56 7.65
C ASN A 154 13.21 -7.96 7.55
N GLU A 155 13.07 -8.77 8.59
CA GLU A 155 13.59 -10.16 8.69
C GLU A 155 13.31 -11.01 7.42
N PRO A 156 12.07 -11.15 6.93
CA PRO A 156 11.79 -11.91 5.72
C PRO A 156 12.28 -11.24 4.41
N THR A 157 12.62 -9.95 4.42
CA THR A 157 13.31 -9.30 3.28
C THR A 157 14.79 -9.66 3.26
N ALA A 158 15.43 -9.73 4.44
CA ALA A 158 16.82 -10.19 4.54
C ALA A 158 16.94 -11.68 4.18
N ALA A 159 16.07 -12.54 4.69
CA ALA A 159 16.07 -13.95 4.30
C ALA A 159 15.83 -14.18 2.79
N ALA A 160 15.00 -13.34 2.15
CA ALA A 160 14.87 -13.35 0.69
C ALA A 160 16.18 -12.97 -0.03
N ILE A 161 16.93 -11.98 0.48
CA ILE A 161 18.27 -11.61 -0.05
C ILE A 161 19.25 -12.77 0.07
N ALA A 162 19.26 -13.48 1.20
CA ALA A 162 20.09 -14.68 1.39
C ALA A 162 19.74 -15.80 0.40
N TYR A 163 18.49 -15.91 -0.06
CA TYR A 163 18.08 -16.86 -1.10
C TYR A 163 18.41 -16.39 -2.53
N GLY A 164 18.21 -15.10 -2.79
CA GLY A 164 18.14 -14.55 -4.13
C GLY A 164 19.44 -14.05 -4.74
N ILE A 165 20.49 -13.81 -3.93
CA ILE A 165 21.71 -13.13 -4.41
C ILE A 165 22.39 -13.84 -5.60
N GLU A 166 22.32 -15.17 -5.67
CA GLU A 166 22.88 -15.97 -6.77
C GLU A 166 21.88 -16.25 -7.92
N LYS A 167 20.60 -15.89 -7.78
CA LYS A 167 19.53 -16.29 -8.70
C LYS A 167 19.27 -15.21 -9.75
N LYS A 168 19.36 -15.58 -11.02
CA LYS A 168 19.25 -14.68 -12.18
C LYS A 168 17.83 -14.59 -12.74
N ASP A 169 16.97 -15.56 -12.47
CA ASP A 169 15.62 -15.70 -13.06
C ASP A 169 14.52 -14.92 -12.32
N GLU A 170 13.43 -14.59 -13.04
CA GLU A 170 12.19 -14.05 -12.44
C GLU A 170 11.50 -15.15 -11.60
N LYS A 171 11.44 -15.01 -10.27
CA LYS A 171 10.84 -16.00 -9.35
C LYS A 171 10.00 -15.38 -8.23
N ASN A 172 8.84 -15.98 -7.95
CA ASN A 172 8.00 -15.71 -6.78
C ASN A 172 8.39 -16.60 -5.60
N ILE A 173 8.95 -16.00 -4.56
CA ILE A 173 9.41 -16.67 -3.34
C ILE A 173 8.50 -16.32 -2.17
N LEU A 174 7.95 -17.34 -1.51
CA LEU A 174 7.28 -17.19 -0.23
C LEU A 174 8.26 -17.46 0.90
N VAL A 175 8.54 -16.44 1.70
CA VAL A 175 9.27 -16.57 2.96
C VAL A 175 8.26 -16.84 4.07
N PHE A 176 8.45 -17.93 4.80
CA PHE A 176 7.69 -18.32 5.99
C PHE A 176 8.66 -18.28 7.17
N ASP A 177 8.50 -17.29 8.03
CA ASP A 177 9.40 -16.96 9.12
C ASP A 177 8.71 -17.22 10.47
N LEU A 178 9.16 -18.22 11.22
CA LEU A 178 8.58 -18.60 12.52
C LEU A 178 9.69 -18.67 13.57
N GLY A 179 9.86 -17.56 14.28
CA GLY A 179 10.95 -17.33 15.22
C GLY A 179 10.63 -17.77 16.66
N GLY A 180 11.10 -16.95 17.60
CA GLY A 180 10.96 -17.13 19.05
C GLY A 180 9.60 -16.71 19.59
N GLY A 181 9.16 -15.49 19.28
CA GLY A 181 7.83 -14.97 19.63
C GLY A 181 7.08 -14.32 18.45
N THR A 182 7.64 -14.34 17.26
CA THR A 182 7.09 -13.72 16.04
C THR A 182 6.87 -14.75 14.94
N PHE A 183 5.79 -14.54 14.18
CA PHE A 183 5.49 -15.27 12.95
C PHE A 183 5.20 -14.28 11.82
N ASP A 184 6.01 -14.30 10.76
CA ASP A 184 5.81 -13.46 9.58
C ASP A 184 5.82 -14.29 8.30
N VAL A 185 4.97 -13.90 7.34
CA VAL A 185 4.96 -14.44 6.00
C VAL A 185 5.08 -13.28 5.03
N SER A 186 6.01 -13.37 4.09
CA SER A 186 6.14 -12.39 3.01
C SER A 186 6.24 -13.12 1.68
N LEU A 187 5.54 -12.59 0.68
CA LEU A 187 5.65 -13.04 -0.69
C LEU A 187 6.38 -11.97 -1.50
N LEU A 188 7.46 -12.36 -2.16
CA LEU A 188 8.33 -11.48 -2.94
C LEU A 188 8.47 -12.01 -4.37
N THR A 189 8.67 -11.10 -5.32
CA THR A 189 9.25 -11.43 -6.62
C THR A 189 10.71 -11.00 -6.63
N ILE A 190 11.58 -11.85 -7.17
CA ILE A 190 12.97 -11.51 -7.49
C ILE A 190 13.12 -11.49 -9.01
N ASP A 191 13.80 -10.47 -9.53
CA ASP A 191 14.28 -10.38 -10.92
C ASP A 191 15.67 -9.74 -10.90
N SER A 192 16.69 -10.42 -11.42
CA SER A 192 18.03 -9.83 -11.65
C SER A 192 18.66 -9.12 -10.44
N GLY A 193 18.47 -9.66 -9.22
CA GLY A 193 18.93 -9.05 -7.96
C GLY A 193 18.08 -7.88 -7.43
N VAL A 194 16.92 -7.61 -8.05
CA VAL A 194 15.89 -6.69 -7.54
C VAL A 194 14.83 -7.49 -6.77
N PHE A 195 14.53 -7.05 -5.55
CA PHE A 195 13.59 -7.72 -4.65
C PHE A 195 12.34 -6.84 -4.44
N GLU A 196 11.17 -7.26 -4.93
CA GLU A 196 9.88 -6.58 -4.69
C GLU A 196 8.99 -7.39 -3.73
N VAL A 197 8.63 -6.82 -2.58
CA VAL A 197 7.66 -7.42 -1.65
C VAL A 197 6.25 -7.19 -2.17
N LEU A 198 5.59 -8.25 -2.67
CA LEU A 198 4.21 -8.20 -3.18
C LEU A 198 3.20 -8.08 -2.04
N ALA A 199 3.37 -8.88 -0.99
CA ALA A 199 2.47 -8.97 0.15
C ALA A 199 3.22 -9.43 1.41
N THR A 200 2.70 -9.07 2.59
CA THR A 200 3.26 -9.46 3.89
C THR A 200 2.16 -9.49 4.95
N ASN A 201 2.16 -10.52 5.80
CA ASN A 201 1.19 -10.74 6.86
C ASN A 201 1.78 -11.66 7.94
N GLY A 202 1.41 -11.46 9.21
CA GLY A 202 2.01 -12.19 10.33
C GLY A 202 1.21 -12.03 11.63
N ASP A 203 1.76 -12.57 12.70
CA ASP A 203 1.31 -12.43 14.09
C ASP A 203 2.53 -12.18 14.98
N THR A 204 2.57 -11.05 15.67
CA THR A 204 3.74 -10.60 16.45
C THR A 204 3.78 -11.17 17.87
N HIS A 205 2.88 -12.09 18.20
CA HIS A 205 2.79 -12.79 19.49
C HIS A 205 2.49 -14.27 19.24
N LEU A 206 3.32 -14.91 18.41
CA LEU A 206 3.21 -16.32 18.02
C LEU A 206 4.59 -16.86 17.63
N GLY A 207 5.17 -17.73 18.44
CA GLY A 207 6.44 -18.38 18.12
C GLY A 207 6.79 -19.59 18.96
N GLY A 208 8.08 -19.95 18.94
CA GLY A 208 8.64 -21.06 19.71
C GLY A 208 8.39 -21.01 21.21
N GLU A 209 8.27 -19.83 21.82
CA GLU A 209 8.06 -19.65 23.27
C GLU A 209 6.61 -19.94 23.69
N ASP A 210 5.62 -19.69 22.83
CA ASP A 210 4.23 -20.14 23.04
C ASP A 210 4.16 -21.67 23.12
N PHE A 211 4.90 -22.35 22.23
CA PHE A 211 4.92 -23.81 22.19
C PHE A 211 5.55 -24.42 23.44
N ASP A 212 6.58 -23.76 24.01
CA ASP A 212 7.11 -24.11 25.32
C ASP A 212 6.10 -23.84 26.42
N GLN A 213 5.44 -22.68 26.40
CA GLN A 213 4.46 -22.30 27.42
C GLN A 213 3.27 -23.27 27.47
N ARG A 214 2.79 -23.77 26.32
CA ARG A 214 1.77 -24.84 26.25
C ARG A 214 2.23 -26.15 26.91
N VAL A 215 3.49 -26.53 26.71
CA VAL A 215 4.09 -27.75 27.30
C VAL A 215 4.38 -27.58 28.79
N MET A 216 4.90 -26.42 29.22
CA MET A 216 5.06 -26.07 30.63
C MET A 216 3.72 -26.13 31.35
N ASP A 217 2.66 -25.56 30.78
CA ASP A 217 1.34 -25.53 31.39
C ASP A 217 0.69 -26.94 31.45
N HIS A 218 1.05 -27.85 30.54
CA HIS A 218 0.72 -29.28 30.64
C HIS A 218 1.45 -29.95 31.82
N PHE A 219 2.77 -29.77 31.94
CA PHE A 219 3.55 -30.40 33.01
C PHE A 219 3.30 -29.81 34.40
N ILE A 220 3.02 -28.51 34.51
CA ILE A 220 2.56 -27.88 35.77
C ILE A 220 1.25 -28.52 36.25
N LYS A 221 0.28 -28.73 35.34
CA LYS A 221 -0.99 -29.41 35.66
C LYS A 221 -0.73 -30.87 36.04
N LEU A 222 0.12 -31.58 35.30
CA LEU A 222 0.46 -32.99 35.57
C LEU A 222 1.14 -33.16 36.94
N TYR A 223 2.13 -32.31 37.26
CA TYR A 223 2.82 -32.33 38.55
C TYR A 223 1.85 -32.02 39.70
N LYS A 224 0.97 -31.03 39.54
CA LYS A 224 -0.08 -30.72 40.53
C LYS A 224 -1.05 -31.87 40.75
N ILE A 225 -1.39 -32.64 39.72
CA ILE A 225 -2.23 -33.84 39.83
C ILE A 225 -1.48 -34.99 40.51
N LYS A 226 -0.20 -35.23 40.16
CA LYS A 226 0.61 -36.34 40.71
C LYS A 226 1.13 -36.10 42.14
N LYS A 227 1.34 -34.84 42.54
CA LYS A 227 2.04 -34.45 43.78
C LYS A 227 1.24 -33.50 44.68
N GLY A 228 0.09 -32.98 44.23
CA GLY A 228 -0.71 -31.97 44.95
C GLY A 228 -0.12 -30.54 44.93
N LYS A 229 1.15 -30.38 44.54
CA LYS A 229 1.93 -29.13 44.63
C LYS A 229 1.83 -28.28 43.36
N ASP A 230 1.64 -26.96 43.51
CA ASP A 230 1.55 -26.01 42.39
C ASP A 230 2.80 -25.12 42.32
N ILE A 231 3.72 -25.47 41.41
CA ILE A 231 5.05 -24.84 41.31
C ILE A 231 5.02 -23.39 40.82
N ARG A 232 3.87 -22.85 40.37
CA ARG A 232 3.77 -21.51 39.75
C ARG A 232 4.20 -20.35 40.64
N LYS A 233 4.37 -20.57 41.94
CA LYS A 233 4.88 -19.57 42.90
C LYS A 233 6.41 -19.60 43.05
N ASP A 234 7.09 -20.60 42.51
CA ASP A 234 8.54 -20.75 42.55
C ASP A 234 9.15 -20.48 41.16
N ASN A 235 9.69 -19.27 41.00
CA ASN A 235 10.36 -18.84 39.77
C ASN A 235 11.57 -19.75 39.42
N ARG A 236 12.24 -20.37 40.40
CA ARG A 236 13.38 -21.27 40.16
C ARG A 236 12.90 -22.60 39.57
N ALA A 237 11.82 -23.17 40.10
CA ALA A 237 11.19 -24.37 39.55
C ALA A 237 10.60 -24.12 38.15
N VAL A 238 9.90 -22.99 37.95
CA VAL A 238 9.33 -22.61 36.64
C VAL A 238 10.41 -22.40 35.58
N GLN A 239 11.54 -21.75 35.92
CA GLN A 239 12.63 -21.55 34.96
C GLN A 239 13.46 -22.82 34.72
N LYS A 240 13.63 -23.69 35.72
CA LYS A 240 14.12 -25.06 35.53
C LYS A 240 13.27 -25.80 34.48
N LEU A 241 11.94 -25.77 34.62
CA LEU A 241 11.03 -26.43 33.68
C LEU A 241 11.12 -25.83 32.27
N ARG A 242 11.10 -24.49 32.14
CA ARG A 242 11.19 -23.80 30.84
C ARG A 242 12.40 -24.27 30.04
N ARG A 243 13.57 -24.31 30.67
CA ARG A 243 14.84 -24.69 30.04
C ARG A 243 14.86 -26.13 29.53
N GLU A 244 14.36 -27.09 30.30
CA GLU A 244 14.31 -28.49 29.85
C GLU A 244 13.15 -28.77 28.86
N VAL A 245 12.07 -28.00 28.93
CA VAL A 245 10.99 -28.01 27.92
C VAL A 245 11.49 -27.49 26.56
N GLU A 246 12.27 -26.41 26.54
CA GLU A 246 12.82 -25.83 25.30
C GLU A 246 13.80 -26.80 24.60
N LYS A 247 14.69 -27.44 25.38
CA LYS A 247 15.52 -28.56 24.93
C LYS A 247 14.70 -29.75 24.43
N ALA A 248 13.61 -30.09 25.11
CA ALA A 248 12.72 -31.17 24.72
C ALA A 248 12.01 -30.88 23.39
N LYS A 249 11.52 -29.66 23.19
CA LYS A 249 10.97 -29.18 21.91
C LYS A 249 11.98 -29.35 20.78
N ARG A 250 13.23 -28.88 20.95
CA ARG A 250 14.32 -29.08 19.97
C ARG A 250 14.56 -30.56 19.67
N SER A 251 14.64 -31.37 20.72
CA SER A 251 14.89 -32.81 20.62
C SER A 251 13.78 -33.55 19.86
N LEU A 252 12.52 -33.12 20.00
CA LEU A 252 11.37 -33.71 19.30
C LEU A 252 11.28 -33.35 17.82
N SER A 253 12.02 -32.37 17.33
CA SER A 253 12.14 -32.13 15.88
C SER A 253 12.86 -33.30 15.18
N ALA A 254 13.82 -33.95 15.85
CA ALA A 254 14.45 -35.18 15.37
C ALA A 254 13.76 -36.45 15.89
N ASN A 255 13.50 -36.53 17.21
CA ASN A 255 13.06 -37.74 17.90
C ASN A 255 11.53 -37.83 18.08
N HIS A 256 11.01 -39.05 18.21
CA HIS A 256 9.58 -39.29 18.46
C HIS A 256 9.16 -39.10 19.93
N GLN A 257 10.10 -39.18 20.86
CA GLN A 257 9.91 -38.91 22.28
C GLN A 257 11.21 -38.43 22.93
N VAL A 258 11.10 -37.78 24.09
CA VAL A 258 12.22 -37.33 24.92
C VAL A 258 11.81 -37.38 26.40
N LYS A 259 12.74 -37.76 27.28
CA LYS A 259 12.55 -37.72 28.73
C LYS A 259 13.02 -36.36 29.26
N ILE A 260 12.24 -35.76 30.14
CA ILE A 260 12.53 -34.49 30.81
C ILE A 260 12.82 -34.82 32.26
N GLU A 261 14.07 -34.65 32.67
CA GLU A 261 14.57 -34.97 34.01
C GLU A 261 15.16 -33.73 34.66
N ILE A 262 14.79 -33.47 35.92
CA ILE A 262 15.22 -32.29 36.67
C ILE A 262 15.42 -32.62 38.15
N ASP A 263 16.68 -32.69 38.56
CA ASP A 263 17.06 -32.95 39.96
C ASP A 263 16.64 -31.81 40.89
N SER A 264 16.15 -32.15 42.10
CA SER A 264 15.67 -31.22 43.14
C SER A 264 14.77 -30.12 42.54
N PHE A 265 13.78 -30.53 41.74
CA PHE A 265 12.94 -29.65 40.93
C PHE A 265 12.15 -28.64 41.78
N PHE A 266 11.43 -29.13 42.80
CA PHE A 266 10.63 -28.33 43.70
C PHE A 266 10.59 -28.99 45.09
N GLU A 267 10.83 -28.21 46.15
CA GLU A 267 10.87 -28.70 47.56
C GLU A 267 11.79 -29.93 47.80
N GLY A 268 12.82 -30.10 46.97
CA GLY A 268 13.75 -31.24 47.05
C GLY A 268 13.29 -32.51 46.30
N GLU A 269 12.08 -32.53 45.73
CA GLU A 269 11.61 -33.63 44.89
C GLU A 269 12.08 -33.47 43.44
N ASP A 270 12.49 -34.58 42.80
CA ASP A 270 12.88 -34.61 41.39
C ASP A 270 11.66 -34.63 40.45
N PHE A 271 11.88 -34.20 39.21
CA PHE A 271 10.91 -34.30 38.11
C PHE A 271 11.43 -35.26 37.05
N SER A 272 10.59 -36.20 36.59
CA SER A 272 10.91 -37.16 35.52
C SER A 272 9.63 -37.51 34.76
N GLU A 273 9.44 -36.92 33.58
CA GLU A 273 8.29 -37.18 32.69
C GLU A 273 8.74 -37.41 31.24
N THR A 274 7.94 -38.09 30.42
CA THR A 274 8.23 -38.28 28.98
C THR A 274 7.30 -37.41 28.13
N LEU A 275 7.87 -36.61 27.22
CA LEU A 275 7.13 -35.88 26.20
C LEU A 275 7.26 -36.61 24.86
N THR A 276 6.13 -36.90 24.20
CA THR A 276 6.12 -37.46 22.84
C THR A 276 5.88 -36.37 21.80
N ARG A 277 6.38 -36.54 20.58
CA ARG A 277 6.10 -35.64 19.45
C ARG A 277 4.58 -35.53 19.21
N ALA A 278 3.86 -36.65 19.32
CA ALA A 278 2.40 -36.66 19.21
C ALA A 278 1.72 -35.75 20.26
N LYS A 279 2.18 -35.79 21.53
CA LYS A 279 1.63 -34.90 22.58
C LYS A 279 2.04 -33.44 22.39
N PHE A 280 3.26 -33.18 21.93
CA PHE A 280 3.71 -31.84 21.57
C PHE A 280 2.89 -31.25 20.39
N GLU A 281 2.61 -32.06 19.35
CA GLU A 281 1.74 -31.68 18.24
C GLU A 281 0.29 -31.45 18.72
N GLU A 282 -0.26 -32.30 19.59
CA GLU A 282 -1.60 -32.16 20.16
C GLU A 282 -1.78 -30.83 20.92
N LEU A 283 -0.84 -30.50 21.82
CA LEU A 283 -0.88 -29.30 22.68
C LEU A 283 -0.78 -27.96 21.91
N ASN A 284 -0.34 -28.02 20.66
CA ASN A 284 -0.04 -26.85 19.81
C ASN A 284 -0.79 -26.84 18.47
N MET A 285 -1.67 -27.82 18.21
CA MET A 285 -2.29 -28.03 16.89
C MET A 285 -3.13 -26.83 16.41
N ASP A 286 -3.69 -26.03 17.32
CA ASP A 286 -4.42 -24.80 17.03
C ASP A 286 -3.49 -23.66 16.59
N LEU A 287 -2.33 -23.51 17.25
CA LEU A 287 -1.29 -22.54 16.90
C LEU A 287 -0.59 -22.93 15.60
N PHE A 288 -0.23 -24.20 15.44
CA PHE A 288 0.35 -24.70 14.19
C PHE A 288 -0.59 -24.46 12.99
N LYS A 289 -1.91 -24.62 13.17
CA LYS A 289 -2.92 -24.31 12.14
C LYS A 289 -3.20 -22.81 11.97
N SER A 290 -2.91 -21.95 12.95
CA SER A 290 -3.11 -20.50 12.80
C SER A 290 -2.13 -19.92 11.78
N THR A 291 -0.90 -20.46 11.70
CA THR A 291 0.14 -20.03 10.75
C THR A 291 -0.31 -20.04 9.28
N MET A 292 -1.22 -20.94 8.90
CA MET A 292 -1.75 -21.03 7.53
C MET A 292 -2.65 -19.84 7.15
N LYS A 293 -3.14 -19.05 8.12
CA LYS A 293 -3.99 -17.88 7.86
C LYS A 293 -3.19 -16.74 7.22
N PRO A 294 -2.03 -16.28 7.76
CA PRO A 294 -1.15 -15.37 7.03
C PRO A 294 -0.68 -15.89 5.68
N VAL A 295 -0.38 -17.20 5.53
CA VAL A 295 0.00 -17.79 4.24
C VAL A 295 -1.12 -17.66 3.20
N GLN A 296 -2.37 -17.95 3.56
CA GLN A 296 -3.51 -17.68 2.69
C GLN A 296 -3.66 -16.17 2.42
N LYS A 297 -3.47 -15.33 3.45
CA LYS A 297 -3.68 -13.88 3.34
C LYS A 297 -2.71 -13.20 2.38
N VAL A 298 -1.44 -13.60 2.35
CA VAL A 298 -0.45 -13.03 1.41
C VAL A 298 -0.74 -13.42 -0.04
N LEU A 299 -1.18 -14.64 -0.31
CA LEU A 299 -1.62 -15.09 -1.65
C LEU A 299 -2.84 -14.29 -2.14
N GLU A 300 -3.82 -14.07 -1.27
CA GLU A 300 -4.99 -13.25 -1.56
C GLU A 300 -4.64 -11.77 -1.83
N ASP A 301 -3.65 -11.20 -1.12
CA ASP A 301 -3.31 -9.78 -1.25
C ASP A 301 -2.33 -9.51 -2.42
N SER A 302 -1.56 -10.51 -2.85
CA SER A 302 -0.71 -10.46 -4.05
C SER A 302 -1.44 -10.77 -5.36
N ASP A 303 -2.66 -11.31 -5.31
CA ASP A 303 -3.40 -11.92 -6.44
C ASP A 303 -2.75 -13.19 -7.03
N LEU A 304 -1.90 -13.94 -6.29
CA LEU A 304 -1.22 -15.15 -6.78
C LEU A 304 -1.83 -16.47 -6.26
N GLN A 305 -1.93 -17.47 -7.14
CA GLN A 305 -2.34 -18.84 -6.81
C GLN A 305 -1.17 -19.65 -6.24
N LYS A 306 -1.48 -20.70 -5.47
CA LYS A 306 -0.49 -21.62 -4.86
C LYS A 306 0.54 -22.21 -5.85
N LYS A 307 0.12 -22.40 -7.11
CA LYS A 307 0.95 -22.96 -8.20
C LYS A 307 1.95 -21.94 -8.78
N GLU A 308 1.73 -20.64 -8.54
CA GLU A 308 2.55 -19.53 -9.04
C GLU A 308 3.62 -19.13 -8.02
N ILE A 309 3.86 -19.98 -7.01
CA ILE A 309 4.91 -19.86 -6.02
C ILE A 309 6.05 -20.80 -6.42
N ASP A 310 7.16 -20.23 -6.84
CA ASP A 310 8.31 -20.95 -7.38
C ASP A 310 9.16 -21.58 -6.27
N GLU A 311 9.20 -20.95 -5.10
CA GLU A 311 10.05 -21.34 -3.97
C GLU A 311 9.36 -21.06 -2.63
N ILE A 312 9.68 -21.86 -1.61
CA ILE A 312 9.19 -21.64 -0.23
C ILE A 312 10.39 -21.70 0.72
N VAL A 313 10.82 -20.55 1.21
CA VAL A 313 11.97 -20.42 2.11
C VAL A 313 11.46 -20.44 3.56
N LEU A 314 11.98 -21.36 4.36
CA LEU A 314 11.68 -21.45 5.80
C LEU A 314 12.77 -20.73 6.61
N VAL A 315 12.35 -19.92 7.57
CA VAL A 315 13.21 -19.04 8.37
C VAL A 315 12.76 -19.08 9.84
N GLY A 316 13.68 -18.88 10.77
CA GLY A 316 13.43 -18.96 12.20
C GLY A 316 13.39 -20.42 12.70
N GLY A 317 14.07 -20.68 13.82
CA GLY A 317 14.31 -22.04 14.31
C GLY A 317 13.07 -22.89 14.60
N SER A 318 11.90 -22.29 14.80
CA SER A 318 10.65 -23.04 15.00
C SER A 318 10.12 -23.68 13.71
N THR A 319 10.59 -23.26 12.53
CA THR A 319 10.33 -23.97 11.25
C THR A 319 11.01 -25.34 11.17
N ARG A 320 11.94 -25.65 12.09
CA ARG A 320 12.50 -27.00 12.24
C ARG A 320 11.47 -28.02 12.79
N ILE A 321 10.30 -27.58 13.26
CA ILE A 321 9.23 -28.47 13.76
C ILE A 321 8.59 -29.26 12.59
N PRO A 322 8.63 -30.61 12.60
CA PRO A 322 8.16 -31.43 11.48
C PRO A 322 6.68 -31.22 11.10
N LYS A 323 5.81 -30.81 12.04
CA LYS A 323 4.40 -30.53 11.72
C LYS A 323 4.20 -29.18 11.02
N ILE A 324 5.04 -28.18 11.29
CA ILE A 324 5.02 -26.91 10.55
C ILE A 324 5.40 -27.16 9.09
N GLN A 325 6.52 -27.84 8.86
CA GLN A 325 6.97 -28.22 7.51
C GLN A 325 5.91 -29.04 6.77
N ARG A 326 5.28 -30.00 7.45
CA ARG A 326 4.19 -30.80 6.85
C ARG A 326 2.95 -29.96 6.54
N LEU A 327 2.55 -29.02 7.39
CA LEU A 327 1.42 -28.11 7.11
C LEU A 327 1.70 -27.20 5.91
N VAL A 328 2.92 -26.66 5.78
CA VAL A 328 3.34 -25.87 4.61
C VAL A 328 3.30 -26.73 3.34
N LYS A 329 3.86 -27.94 3.37
CA LYS A 329 3.82 -28.88 2.23
C LYS A 329 2.39 -29.33 1.87
N GLU A 330 1.57 -29.67 2.87
CA GLU A 330 0.14 -29.98 2.73
C GLU A 330 -0.60 -28.79 2.08
N PHE A 331 -0.30 -27.57 2.50
CA PHE A 331 -0.93 -26.36 1.97
C PHE A 331 -0.51 -26.07 0.52
N PHE A 332 0.76 -26.26 0.15
CA PHE A 332 1.26 -26.09 -1.22
C PHE A 332 1.24 -27.39 -2.04
N ASN A 333 0.21 -28.23 -1.84
CA ASN A 333 -0.12 -29.36 -2.71
C ASN A 333 1.03 -30.39 -2.90
N GLY A 334 1.93 -30.50 -1.92
CA GLY A 334 3.09 -31.41 -1.97
C GLY A 334 4.42 -30.75 -2.32
N LYS A 335 4.47 -29.44 -2.62
CA LYS A 335 5.71 -28.70 -2.90
C LYS A 335 6.65 -28.74 -1.68
N GLU A 336 7.90 -29.15 -1.90
CA GLU A 336 8.96 -29.12 -0.89
C GLU A 336 9.44 -27.67 -0.64
N PRO A 337 9.74 -27.29 0.62
CA PRO A 337 10.46 -26.06 0.91
C PRO A 337 11.93 -26.11 0.45
N SER A 338 12.47 -24.96 0.08
CA SER A 338 13.81 -24.79 -0.48
C SER A 338 14.88 -25.03 0.61
N ARG A 339 15.82 -25.95 0.35
CA ARG A 339 16.72 -26.52 1.38
C ARG A 339 18.11 -25.87 1.49
N GLY A 340 18.40 -24.84 0.69
CA GLY A 340 19.74 -24.23 0.57
C GLY A 340 20.07 -23.15 1.61
N ILE A 341 19.29 -23.02 2.69
CA ILE A 341 19.44 -21.96 3.69
C ILE A 341 19.39 -22.54 5.10
N ASN A 342 20.26 -22.03 5.98
CA ASN A 342 20.14 -22.26 7.42
C ASN A 342 19.09 -21.29 8.02
N PRO A 343 17.95 -21.79 8.55
CA PRO A 343 16.85 -20.92 8.98
C PRO A 343 17.20 -20.00 10.17
N ASP A 344 18.25 -20.32 10.92
CA ASP A 344 18.71 -19.53 12.08
C ASP A 344 19.76 -18.45 11.69
N GLU A 345 20.20 -18.39 10.43
CA GLU A 345 21.24 -17.47 9.95
C GLU A 345 20.79 -16.63 8.74
N ALA A 346 19.75 -17.06 8.00
CA ALA A 346 19.25 -16.44 6.78
C ALA A 346 19.05 -14.92 6.87
N VAL A 347 18.49 -14.48 8.01
CA VAL A 347 18.20 -13.07 8.29
C VAL A 347 19.49 -12.27 8.48
N THR A 348 20.43 -12.81 9.24
CA THR A 348 21.76 -12.21 9.43
C THR A 348 22.54 -12.16 8.11
N TYR A 349 22.48 -13.22 7.31
CA TYR A 349 23.14 -13.30 6.01
C TYR A 349 22.66 -12.19 5.06
N GLY A 350 21.34 -12.02 4.91
CA GLY A 350 20.77 -10.95 4.10
C GLY A 350 21.06 -9.54 4.63
N ALA A 351 21.09 -9.37 5.96
CA ALA A 351 21.49 -8.10 6.58
C ALA A 351 22.97 -7.79 6.33
N ALA A 352 23.85 -8.80 6.39
CA ALA A 352 25.28 -8.67 6.11
C ALA A 352 25.57 -8.38 4.62
N VAL A 353 24.88 -9.05 3.70
CA VAL A 353 24.90 -8.70 2.27
C VAL A 353 24.49 -7.24 2.08
N HIS A 354 23.39 -6.80 2.69
CA HIS A 354 22.93 -5.40 2.58
C HIS A 354 23.88 -4.41 3.25
N ALA A 355 24.65 -4.83 4.26
CA ALA A 355 25.73 -4.05 4.85
C ALA A 355 26.94 -3.91 3.91
N GLY A 356 27.36 -4.99 3.23
CA GLY A 356 28.42 -4.95 2.21
C GLY A 356 28.08 -4.07 1.00
N VAL A 357 26.80 -4.02 0.61
CA VAL A 357 26.29 -3.07 -0.42
C VAL A 357 26.43 -1.60 0.04
N LEU A 358 26.50 -1.34 1.36
CA LEU A 358 26.57 0.00 1.94
C LEU A 358 28.00 0.42 2.36
N SER A 359 28.96 -0.50 2.41
CA SER A 359 30.40 -0.22 2.63
C SER A 359 31.23 -0.14 1.34
N ASP A 360 30.61 -0.36 0.18
CA ASP A 360 31.27 -0.54 -1.14
C ASP A 360 32.19 -1.78 -1.24
N ASP A 361 32.23 -2.70 -0.25
CA ASP A 361 33.03 -3.96 -0.23
C ASP A 361 32.61 -5.00 -1.30
N LEU A 362 31.82 -4.60 -2.30
CA LEU A 362 31.26 -5.41 -3.38
C LEU A 362 31.83 -5.06 -4.78
N SER A 363 32.91 -4.28 -4.85
CA SER A 363 33.59 -3.95 -6.12
C SER A 363 34.24 -5.14 -6.82
N ASP A 364 34.58 -6.19 -6.07
CA ASP A 364 35.56 -7.20 -6.49
C ASP A 364 34.92 -8.52 -7.00
N LEU A 365 33.59 -8.58 -7.12
CA LEU A 365 32.88 -9.71 -7.72
C LEU A 365 32.67 -9.49 -9.23
N ASP A 366 33.77 -9.52 -9.98
CA ASP A 366 33.72 -9.77 -11.42
C ASP A 366 33.18 -11.19 -11.66
N LEU A 367 31.96 -11.29 -12.16
CA LEU A 367 31.34 -12.56 -12.54
C LEU A 367 31.97 -13.05 -13.85
N GLU A 368 32.93 -13.97 -13.75
CA GLU A 368 33.43 -14.72 -14.90
C GLU A 368 32.26 -15.40 -15.64
N SER A 369 32.24 -15.21 -16.97
CA SER A 369 31.20 -15.73 -17.84
C SER A 369 31.69 -17.00 -18.52
N ASP A 370 31.58 -18.12 -17.82
CA ASP A 370 31.84 -19.44 -18.41
C ASP A 370 30.86 -19.73 -19.56
N GLU A 371 31.36 -20.48 -20.53
CA GLU A 371 30.80 -20.59 -21.88
C GLU A 371 29.73 -21.69 -22.01
N ASP A 372 28.96 -21.63 -23.10
CA ASP A 372 27.88 -22.58 -23.40
C ASP A 372 28.39 -24.03 -23.48
N THR A 373 27.66 -24.96 -22.86
CA THR A 373 27.73 -26.40 -23.20
C THR A 373 26.37 -26.84 -23.73
N GLU A 374 26.32 -27.14 -25.02
CA GLU A 374 25.17 -27.76 -25.68
C GLU A 374 25.03 -29.20 -25.19
N ASP A 375 23.81 -29.66 -24.91
CA ASP A 375 23.54 -31.11 -24.87
C ASP A 375 22.17 -31.46 -25.46
N THR A 376 22.27 -32.04 -26.65
CA THR A 376 21.32 -32.85 -27.45
C THR A 376 19.83 -32.96 -27.09
N GLU A 377 19.01 -32.81 -28.14
CA GLU A 377 17.67 -33.39 -28.23
C GLU A 377 17.70 -34.91 -28.02
N ASN A 378 16.64 -35.47 -27.43
CA ASN A 378 16.33 -36.89 -27.62
C ASN A 378 14.82 -37.12 -27.52
N GLU A 379 14.18 -37.37 -28.67
CA GLU A 379 12.78 -37.76 -28.70
C GLU A 379 12.61 -39.20 -28.22
N SER A 380 11.68 -39.43 -27.30
CA SER A 380 11.11 -40.77 -27.09
C SER A 380 9.60 -40.65 -27.00
N SER A 381 8.92 -41.12 -28.05
CA SER A 381 7.47 -41.18 -28.11
C SER A 381 6.96 -42.51 -27.55
N GLU A 382 5.90 -42.46 -26.74
CA GLU A 382 5.06 -43.62 -26.48
C GLU A 382 3.58 -43.22 -26.54
N ARG A 383 2.74 -44.15 -27.00
CA ARG A 383 1.29 -43.96 -27.20
C ARG A 383 0.52 -44.92 -26.31
N GLY A 384 -0.49 -44.39 -25.62
CA GLY A 384 -1.72 -45.09 -25.25
C GLY A 384 -2.85 -44.06 -25.42
N GLU A 385 -3.91 -44.30 -26.18
CA GLU A 385 -4.88 -45.39 -26.03
C GLU A 385 -5.38 -45.51 -24.57
N SER A 386 -6.67 -45.47 -24.26
CA SER A 386 -7.90 -44.91 -24.85
C SER A 386 -9.02 -45.49 -23.99
N SER A 387 -9.96 -44.66 -23.54
CA SER A 387 -11.25 -45.14 -23.05
C SER A 387 -12.21 -43.98 -22.89
N ASP A 388 -13.33 -44.01 -23.60
CA ASP A 388 -14.47 -43.16 -23.30
C ASP A 388 -15.01 -43.44 -21.89
N ASN A 389 -15.61 -42.43 -21.27
CA ASN A 389 -16.91 -42.60 -20.63
C ASN A 389 -17.62 -41.26 -20.50
N SER A 390 -18.64 -41.07 -21.32
CA SER A 390 -19.60 -39.99 -21.20
C SER A 390 -20.77 -40.44 -20.34
N GLU A 391 -20.95 -39.84 -19.16
CA GLU A 391 -22.22 -39.90 -18.44
C GLU A 391 -22.76 -38.49 -18.19
N GLN A 392 -24.07 -38.36 -18.40
CA GLN A 392 -24.86 -37.16 -18.11
C GLN A 392 -25.46 -37.32 -16.71
N ALA A 393 -25.64 -36.23 -15.95
CA ALA A 393 -26.92 -35.90 -15.28
C ALA A 393 -26.84 -34.69 -14.32
N ASP A 394 -27.97 -33.99 -14.24
CA ASP A 394 -28.61 -33.36 -13.07
C ASP A 394 -27.89 -32.29 -12.21
N ASP A 395 -28.30 -31.04 -12.46
CA ASP A 395 -28.51 -30.02 -11.42
C ASP A 395 -29.65 -30.44 -10.47
N PRO A 396 -29.47 -30.34 -9.14
CA PRO A 396 -30.54 -29.64 -8.40
C PRO A 396 -30.03 -28.68 -7.31
N CYS A 397 -30.12 -27.39 -7.60
CA CYS A 397 -30.06 -26.27 -6.67
C CYS A 397 -31.05 -26.41 -5.49
N ILE A 398 -30.57 -26.78 -4.30
CA ILE A 398 -31.34 -26.72 -3.03
C ILE A 398 -30.58 -25.99 -1.93
N ALA A 399 -31.26 -25.03 -1.28
CA ALA A 399 -30.71 -24.23 -0.18
C ALA A 399 -31.00 -24.81 1.22
N ARG A 400 -29.98 -24.80 2.09
CA ARG A 400 -30.03 -24.95 3.57
C ARG A 400 -28.65 -24.51 4.13
N GLN A 401 -28.47 -24.03 5.36
CA GLN A 401 -29.41 -23.49 6.36
C GLN A 401 -28.60 -22.57 7.31
N ARG A 402 -29.17 -21.43 7.76
CA ARG A 402 -28.50 -20.56 8.75
C ARG A 402 -28.73 -21.04 10.19
N LYS A 403 -27.74 -21.67 10.82
CA LYS A 403 -27.67 -21.72 12.29
C LYS A 403 -27.05 -20.42 12.83
N ARG A 404 -27.83 -19.68 13.63
CA ARG A 404 -27.35 -18.56 14.45
C ARG A 404 -26.96 -19.09 15.82
N THR A 405 -25.72 -18.89 16.24
CA THR A 405 -25.37 -18.82 17.67
C THR A 405 -25.40 -17.36 18.14
N ARG A 406 -25.66 -17.15 19.44
CA ARG A 406 -25.64 -15.84 20.12
C ARG A 406 -24.44 -15.79 21.07
N GLY A 407 -23.91 -14.60 21.33
CA GLY A 407 -22.89 -14.33 22.35
C GLY A 407 -21.78 -13.41 21.83
N GLY A 408 -21.32 -12.48 22.66
CA GLY A 408 -20.30 -11.48 22.32
C GLY A 408 -20.83 -10.04 22.43
N GLU A 409 -20.46 -9.36 23.50
CA GLU A 409 -20.94 -8.01 23.83
C GLU A 409 -20.03 -6.91 23.26
N ALA A 410 -20.61 -5.77 22.89
CA ALA A 410 -19.87 -4.62 22.38
C ALA A 410 -19.41 -3.70 23.52
N VAL A 411 -18.18 -3.88 23.99
CA VAL A 411 -17.58 -3.04 25.03
C VAL A 411 -17.33 -1.62 24.51
N THR A 412 -18.00 -0.63 25.11
CA THR A 412 -17.81 0.79 24.81
C THR A 412 -16.62 1.37 25.58
N GLY A 413 -15.51 1.64 24.88
CA GLY A 413 -14.38 2.41 25.41
C GLY A 413 -14.23 3.73 24.67
N GLY A 414 -14.32 4.85 25.38
CA GLY A 414 -14.08 6.20 24.84
C GLY A 414 -12.75 6.79 25.35
N PRO A 415 -12.01 7.54 24.52
CA PRO A 415 -10.84 8.29 24.98
C PRO A 415 -11.22 9.70 25.45
N GLY A 416 -10.62 10.15 26.55
CA GLY A 416 -10.63 11.55 26.97
C GLY A 416 -9.25 12.20 26.82
N GLY A 417 -9.19 13.52 26.97
CA GLY A 417 -7.93 14.26 27.12
C GLY A 417 -7.36 14.91 25.84
N ALA A 418 -7.76 16.18 25.64
CA ALA A 418 -6.98 17.31 25.06
C ALA A 418 -6.34 17.17 23.65
N THR A 419 -6.09 18.25 22.90
CA THR A 419 -6.21 19.69 23.21
C THR A 419 -7.10 20.39 22.18
N ARG A 420 -7.92 21.36 22.60
CA ARG A 420 -8.79 22.14 21.71
C ARG A 420 -8.20 23.52 21.44
N VAL A 421 -8.02 23.87 20.16
CA VAL A 421 -8.11 25.28 19.74
C VAL A 421 -9.58 25.71 19.89
N ARG A 422 -9.82 26.93 20.36
CA ARG A 422 -11.16 27.47 20.59
C ARG A 422 -11.36 28.72 19.73
N ASP A 423 -12.08 28.59 18.62
CA ASP A 423 -12.74 29.74 18.00
C ASP A 423 -14.10 29.98 18.66
N ALA A 424 -14.39 31.24 18.97
CA ALA A 424 -15.45 31.62 19.90
C ALA A 424 -16.66 32.25 19.18
N ALA A 425 -17.60 31.41 18.74
CA ALA A 425 -18.88 31.84 18.18
C ALA A 425 -20.07 31.04 18.78
N ALA A 426 -20.21 31.07 20.11
CA ALA A 426 -21.19 30.27 20.84
C ALA A 426 -22.63 30.81 20.72
N GLY A 427 -23.29 30.51 19.61
CA GLY A 427 -24.75 30.59 19.48
C GLY A 427 -25.46 29.76 20.57
N ARG A 428 -26.59 30.25 21.07
CA ARG A 428 -27.25 29.71 22.27
C ARG A 428 -27.75 28.27 22.06
N ASN A 429 -27.55 27.41 23.06
CA ASN A 429 -28.17 26.09 23.11
C ASN A 429 -29.71 26.22 23.15
N SER A 430 -30.38 25.85 22.05
CA SER A 430 -31.75 25.34 22.09
C SER A 430 -31.74 23.91 21.57
N SER A 431 -32.17 22.97 22.42
CA SER A 431 -32.33 21.57 21.99
C SER A 431 -33.61 21.45 21.16
N VAL A 432 -33.47 21.40 19.83
CA VAL A 432 -34.59 21.22 18.89
C VAL A 432 -35.50 20.08 19.36
N LYS A 433 -36.78 20.39 19.59
CA LYS A 433 -37.81 19.43 20.00
C LYS A 433 -38.30 18.64 18.77
N TRP A 434 -38.62 17.37 18.96
CA TRP A 434 -38.96 16.44 17.88
C TRP A 434 -40.34 15.81 18.11
N ASP A 435 -41.37 16.63 17.94
CA ASP A 435 -42.76 16.21 17.99
C ASP A 435 -43.16 15.64 16.63
N TRP A 436 -43.27 14.31 16.52
CA TRP A 436 -43.56 13.63 15.26
C TRP A 436 -45.07 13.40 15.08
N SER A 437 -45.65 14.07 14.08
CA SER A 437 -47.08 14.00 13.72
C SER A 437 -47.34 12.99 12.59
N SER A 438 -48.55 12.42 12.56
CA SER A 438 -49.06 11.61 11.43
C SER A 438 -50.06 12.38 10.54
N THR A 439 -50.20 13.69 10.72
CA THR A 439 -50.99 14.55 9.81
C THR A 439 -50.36 14.61 8.41
N PRO A 440 -51.10 15.00 7.35
CA PRO A 440 -50.54 15.17 6.02
C PRO A 440 -49.32 16.11 6.01
N PHE A 441 -48.24 15.67 5.36
CA PHE A 441 -47.02 16.46 5.23
C PHE A 441 -47.05 17.31 3.95
N ILE A 442 -46.70 18.59 4.09
CA ILE A 442 -46.47 19.50 2.96
C ILE A 442 -45.00 19.97 3.07
N PRO A 443 -44.14 19.65 2.09
CA PRO A 443 -42.74 20.10 2.09
C PRO A 443 -42.65 21.63 1.95
N LYS A 444 -41.59 22.22 2.51
CA LYS A 444 -41.26 23.64 2.25
C LYS A 444 -40.87 23.79 0.78
N GLN A 445 -41.54 24.68 0.04
CA GLN A 445 -41.13 25.00 -1.32
C GLN A 445 -39.76 25.70 -1.31
N LEU A 446 -38.87 25.25 -2.19
CA LEU A 446 -37.54 25.81 -2.40
C LEU A 446 -37.52 26.45 -3.79
N SER A 447 -37.19 27.75 -3.87
CA SER A 447 -37.11 28.48 -5.13
C SER A 447 -35.66 28.47 -5.62
N PHE A 448 -35.36 27.60 -6.58
CA PHE A 448 -34.03 27.49 -7.18
C PHE A 448 -33.90 28.38 -8.41
N ASP A 449 -32.80 29.12 -8.51
CA ASP A 449 -32.47 29.91 -9.70
C ASP A 449 -31.65 29.07 -10.70
N SER A 450 -32.35 28.47 -11.66
CA SER A 450 -31.72 27.68 -12.73
C SER A 450 -30.91 28.52 -13.72
N SER A 451 -31.03 29.86 -13.72
CA SER A 451 -30.15 30.72 -14.55
C SER A 451 -28.74 30.84 -13.97
N SER A 452 -28.57 30.49 -12.69
CA SER A 452 -27.27 30.43 -12.02
C SER A 452 -26.49 29.13 -12.25
N SER A 453 -27.06 28.15 -12.97
CA SER A 453 -26.48 26.81 -13.17
C SER A 453 -25.76 26.63 -14.51
N GLY A 454 -24.94 25.59 -14.63
CA GLY A 454 -24.20 25.22 -15.83
C GLY A 454 -22.74 25.67 -15.81
N ILE A 455 -22.18 25.94 -16.98
CA ILE A 455 -20.78 26.34 -17.14
C ILE A 455 -20.59 27.76 -16.58
N SER A 456 -19.52 27.98 -15.82
CA SER A 456 -19.28 29.26 -15.16
C SER A 456 -18.53 30.26 -16.02
N ASP A 457 -18.60 31.53 -15.63
CA ASP A 457 -17.86 32.67 -16.19
C ASP A 457 -16.34 32.56 -15.92
N ALA A 458 -15.92 31.62 -15.06
CA ALA A 458 -14.52 31.28 -14.81
C ALA A 458 -14.00 30.16 -15.73
N CYS A 459 -14.86 29.58 -16.58
CA CYS A 459 -14.51 28.61 -17.61
C CYS A 459 -14.25 29.36 -18.93
N SER A 460 -13.11 29.09 -19.59
CA SER A 460 -12.69 29.80 -20.81
C SER A 460 -13.23 29.21 -22.12
N VAL A 461 -13.94 28.07 -22.07
CA VAL A 461 -14.46 27.39 -23.26
C VAL A 461 -15.53 28.19 -24.00
N THR A 462 -15.35 28.36 -25.30
CA THR A 462 -16.27 29.06 -26.20
C THR A 462 -17.05 28.05 -27.07
N ASP A 463 -17.89 28.56 -27.99
CA ASP A 463 -18.56 27.72 -28.99
C ASP A 463 -17.59 27.18 -30.07
N SER A 464 -16.33 27.65 -30.07
CA SER A 464 -15.25 27.19 -30.96
C SER A 464 -14.20 26.33 -30.25
N SER A 465 -14.40 25.98 -28.97
CA SER A 465 -13.46 25.15 -28.21
C SER A 465 -13.55 23.67 -28.59
N ASN A 466 -12.37 23.04 -28.71
CA ASN A 466 -12.24 21.60 -28.97
C ASN A 466 -12.21 20.79 -27.65
N GLU A 467 -12.33 19.47 -27.72
CA GLU A 467 -12.36 18.57 -26.55
C GLU A 467 -11.16 18.76 -25.59
N LEU A 468 -9.97 19.00 -26.13
CA LEU A 468 -8.75 19.24 -25.36
C LEU A 468 -8.78 20.60 -24.62
N ASP A 469 -9.47 21.62 -25.14
CA ASP A 469 -9.66 22.88 -24.39
C ASP A 469 -10.46 22.63 -23.09
N PHE A 470 -11.47 21.76 -23.12
CA PHE A 470 -12.19 21.34 -21.90
C PHE A 470 -11.29 20.57 -20.91
N LEU A 471 -10.19 19.96 -21.35
CA LEU A 471 -9.17 19.40 -20.46
C LEU A 471 -8.27 20.48 -19.86
N HIS A 472 -7.88 21.51 -20.62
CA HIS A 472 -7.06 22.62 -20.13
C HIS A 472 -7.74 23.46 -19.02
N GLU A 473 -9.08 23.42 -18.90
CA GLU A 473 -9.80 24.02 -17.77
C GLU A 473 -9.41 23.41 -16.40
N PHE A 474 -8.93 22.16 -16.40
CA PHE A 474 -8.45 21.45 -15.20
C PHE A 474 -6.94 21.25 -15.22
N PHE A 475 -6.40 20.81 -16.35
CA PHE A 475 -4.97 20.62 -16.61
C PHE A 475 -4.42 21.83 -17.38
N SER A 476 -4.42 22.99 -16.73
CA SER A 476 -3.90 24.23 -17.31
C SER A 476 -2.37 24.25 -17.35
N ASP A 477 -1.80 25.04 -18.26
CA ASP A 477 -0.34 25.23 -18.40
C ASP A 477 0.35 25.58 -17.06
N GLU A 478 -0.31 26.35 -16.20
CA GLU A 478 0.18 26.71 -14.86
C GLU A 478 0.25 25.50 -13.91
N LEU A 479 -0.71 24.56 -13.99
CA LEU A 479 -0.65 23.31 -13.24
C LEU A 479 0.49 22.42 -13.77
N LEU A 480 0.65 22.34 -15.10
CA LEU A 480 1.75 21.59 -15.70
C LEU A 480 3.11 22.19 -15.32
N ASP A 481 3.27 23.51 -15.29
CA ASP A 481 4.51 24.17 -14.89
C ASP A 481 4.91 23.82 -13.45
N MET A 482 3.97 23.80 -12.50
CA MET A 482 4.25 23.32 -11.14
C MET A 482 4.74 21.86 -11.14
N ILE A 483 4.09 20.96 -11.89
CA ILE A 483 4.47 19.55 -11.97
C ILE A 483 5.87 19.39 -12.61
N VAL A 484 6.17 20.16 -13.65
CA VAL A 484 7.48 20.22 -14.32
C VAL A 484 8.57 20.68 -13.36
N ILE A 485 8.34 21.80 -12.66
CA ILE A 485 9.27 22.39 -11.70
C ILE A 485 9.59 21.39 -10.57
N GLU A 486 8.58 20.77 -9.97
CA GLU A 486 8.76 19.83 -8.85
C GLU A 486 9.34 18.47 -9.31
N THR A 487 9.04 18.02 -10.54
CA THR A 487 9.66 16.82 -11.14
C THR A 487 11.14 17.04 -11.44
N ASN A 488 11.51 18.19 -12.03
CA ASN A 488 12.91 18.56 -12.27
C ASN A 488 13.68 18.70 -10.95
N ARG A 489 13.09 19.39 -9.96
CA ARG A 489 13.69 19.52 -8.63
C ARG A 489 13.87 18.16 -7.96
N TYR A 490 12.89 17.27 -8.02
CA TYR A 490 13.01 15.92 -7.46
C TYR A 490 14.06 15.07 -8.19
N ALA A 491 14.18 15.17 -9.52
CA ALA A 491 15.22 14.48 -10.26
C ALA A 491 16.62 14.92 -9.80
N GLN A 492 16.85 16.23 -9.64
CA GLN A 492 18.09 16.78 -9.13
C GLN A 492 18.36 16.38 -7.67
N GLN A 493 17.33 16.37 -6.79
CA GLN A 493 17.42 15.86 -5.42
C GLN A 493 17.80 14.36 -5.41
N TYR A 494 17.17 13.56 -6.27
CA TYR A 494 17.39 12.12 -6.38
C TYR A 494 18.81 11.78 -6.86
N LEU A 495 19.34 12.54 -7.83
CA LEU A 495 20.69 12.37 -8.37
C LEU A 495 21.79 12.79 -7.40
N ARG A 496 21.54 13.82 -6.57
CA ARG A 496 22.48 14.21 -5.49
C ARG A 496 22.46 13.24 -4.31
N GLY A 497 21.31 12.62 -4.02
CA GLY A 497 21.10 11.77 -2.84
C GLY A 497 21.29 10.27 -3.04
N ASN A 498 21.63 9.80 -4.25
CA ASN A 498 21.83 8.36 -4.53
C ASN A 498 23.04 8.15 -5.43
N ALA A 499 23.94 7.22 -5.06
CA ALA A 499 24.99 6.76 -5.95
C ALA A 499 24.38 6.10 -7.20
N MET A 500 24.64 6.67 -8.38
CA MET A 500 24.16 6.13 -9.66
C MET A 500 25.21 5.19 -10.25
N THR A 501 24.85 3.92 -10.45
CA THR A 501 25.66 3.00 -11.27
C THR A 501 25.87 3.58 -12.67
N PRO A 502 27.01 3.38 -13.36
CA PRO A 502 27.24 3.89 -14.72
C PRO A 502 26.21 3.42 -15.77
N ARG A 503 25.51 2.31 -15.51
CA ARG A 503 24.41 1.78 -16.36
C ARG A 503 23.04 2.41 -16.06
N SER A 504 22.95 3.33 -15.10
CA SER A 504 21.69 3.97 -14.70
C SER A 504 21.18 4.91 -15.79
N ARG A 505 20.03 4.57 -16.40
CA ARG A 505 19.32 5.45 -17.35
C ARG A 505 19.05 6.84 -16.78
N LEU A 506 18.90 6.99 -15.46
CA LEU A 506 18.61 8.27 -14.81
C LEU A 506 19.86 9.16 -14.67
N ALA A 507 21.08 8.61 -14.74
CA ALA A 507 22.31 9.42 -14.69
C ALA A 507 22.40 10.41 -15.87
N ASN A 508 21.82 10.06 -17.02
CA ASN A 508 21.64 10.95 -18.18
C ASN A 508 20.26 11.64 -18.14
N TRP A 509 19.91 12.24 -16.99
CA TRP A 509 18.70 13.03 -16.87
C TRP A 509 18.85 14.39 -17.56
N THR A 510 17.88 14.72 -18.41
CA THR A 510 17.62 16.08 -18.87
C THR A 510 16.33 16.57 -18.19
N ASP A 511 16.30 17.84 -17.77
CA ASP A 511 15.08 18.44 -17.23
C ASP A 511 13.93 18.37 -18.27
N THR A 512 12.71 18.09 -17.80
CA THR A 512 11.50 17.99 -18.62
C THR A 512 10.93 19.37 -18.92
N THR A 513 10.27 19.51 -20.07
CA THR A 513 9.49 20.70 -20.44
C THR A 513 8.00 20.48 -20.22
N ARG A 514 7.19 21.56 -20.36
CA ARG A 514 5.72 21.51 -20.33
C ARG A 514 5.18 20.57 -21.42
N ASP A 515 5.60 20.76 -22.66
CA ASP A 515 5.21 19.94 -23.81
C ASP A 515 5.61 18.47 -23.63
N GLU A 516 6.80 18.19 -23.10
CA GLU A 516 7.21 16.81 -22.81
C GLU A 516 6.36 16.17 -21.70
N MET A 517 5.95 16.94 -20.68
CA MET A 517 5.05 16.48 -19.63
C MET A 517 3.62 16.25 -20.16
N TYR A 518 3.13 17.11 -21.06
CA TYR A 518 1.88 16.89 -21.79
C TYR A 518 1.95 15.61 -22.64
N LEU A 519 3.06 15.35 -23.36
CA LEU A 519 3.26 14.10 -24.10
C LEU A 519 3.37 12.87 -23.19
N PHE A 520 3.98 13.00 -22.01
CA PHE A 520 4.02 11.95 -20.99
C PHE A 520 2.62 11.59 -20.48
N PHE A 521 1.78 12.57 -20.17
CA PHE A 521 0.38 12.33 -19.78
C PHE A 521 -0.50 11.88 -20.95
N CYS A 522 -0.27 12.36 -22.17
CA CYS A 522 -0.90 11.87 -23.38
C CYS A 522 -0.61 10.36 -23.58
N ILE A 523 0.63 9.92 -23.36
CA ILE A 523 0.98 8.50 -23.36
C ILE A 523 0.23 7.74 -22.26
N MET A 524 0.15 8.27 -21.03
CA MET A 524 -0.60 7.63 -19.93
C MET A 524 -2.09 7.48 -20.27
N LEU A 525 -2.72 8.50 -20.86
CA LEU A 525 -4.10 8.41 -21.36
C LEU A 525 -4.22 7.38 -22.49
N LEU A 526 -3.28 7.35 -23.44
CA LEU A 526 -3.23 6.35 -24.52
C LEU A 526 -3.03 4.91 -23.99
N MET A 527 -2.31 4.72 -22.87
CA MET A 527 -2.22 3.43 -22.18
C MET A 527 -3.56 2.96 -21.59
N SER A 528 -4.51 3.88 -21.34
CA SER A 528 -5.87 3.50 -20.91
C SER A 528 -6.69 2.90 -22.06
N HIS A 529 -6.51 3.41 -23.27
CA HIS A 529 -7.13 2.91 -24.51
C HIS A 529 -6.47 1.61 -24.99
N ASN A 530 -5.15 1.50 -24.91
CA ASN A 530 -4.39 0.32 -25.30
C ASN A 530 -3.83 -0.44 -24.08
N LYS A 531 -4.70 -1.16 -23.36
CA LYS A 531 -4.37 -1.80 -22.06
C LYS A 531 -3.55 -3.10 -22.20
N LYS A 532 -2.21 -2.99 -22.31
CA LYS A 532 -1.23 -4.10 -22.36
C LYS A 532 -0.82 -4.65 -20.98
N ASN A 533 -0.11 -5.79 -20.95
CA ASN A 533 0.21 -6.53 -19.72
C ASN A 533 1.46 -5.99 -18.99
N ARG A 534 2.61 -5.89 -19.68
CA ARG A 534 3.86 -5.36 -19.14
C ARG A 534 4.13 -3.96 -19.73
N ILE A 535 4.82 -3.10 -18.96
CA ILE A 535 5.17 -1.73 -19.39
C ILE A 535 6.09 -1.69 -20.62
N ASN A 536 6.86 -2.76 -20.85
CA ASN A 536 7.74 -2.91 -22.01
C ASN A 536 6.96 -3.15 -23.32
N ASP A 537 5.80 -3.81 -23.25
CA ASP A 537 4.99 -4.22 -24.41
C ASP A 537 4.54 -3.01 -25.26
N TYR A 538 4.44 -1.84 -24.65
CA TYR A 538 4.11 -0.57 -25.29
C TYR A 538 5.17 -0.09 -26.28
N TRP A 539 6.44 -0.46 -26.06
CA TRP A 539 7.57 -0.17 -26.94
C TRP A 539 8.17 -1.45 -27.56
N SER A 540 7.40 -2.53 -27.62
CA SER A 540 7.81 -3.76 -28.28
C SER A 540 7.96 -3.56 -29.79
N LYS A 541 8.83 -4.36 -30.40
CA LYS A 541 8.97 -4.55 -31.85
C LYS A 541 8.46 -5.91 -32.33
N ASP A 542 8.00 -6.74 -31.40
CA ASP A 542 7.28 -7.98 -31.72
C ASP A 542 5.98 -7.64 -32.49
N GLU A 543 5.66 -8.37 -33.54
CA GLU A 543 4.56 -8.04 -34.46
C GLU A 543 3.18 -8.10 -33.79
N VAL A 544 2.99 -8.96 -32.79
CA VAL A 544 1.74 -9.05 -32.01
C VAL A 544 1.55 -7.82 -31.11
N TYR A 545 2.64 -7.13 -30.77
CA TYR A 545 2.65 -6.02 -29.83
C TYR A 545 3.08 -4.65 -30.41
N GLU A 546 3.62 -4.55 -31.63
CA GLU A 546 4.23 -3.30 -32.13
C GLU A 546 3.19 -2.17 -32.25
N GLN A 547 3.36 -1.12 -31.43
CA GLN A 547 2.56 0.10 -31.51
C GLN A 547 3.46 1.32 -31.67
N LYS A 548 3.78 1.63 -32.94
CA LYS A 548 4.73 2.68 -33.37
C LYS A 548 4.46 4.06 -32.75
N ILE A 549 3.22 4.36 -32.35
CA ILE A 549 2.85 5.63 -31.72
C ILE A 549 3.59 5.88 -30.39
N PHE A 550 3.71 4.89 -29.50
CA PHE A 550 4.39 5.08 -28.22
C PHE A 550 5.87 5.43 -28.43
N GLY A 551 6.56 4.68 -29.31
CA GLY A 551 7.95 4.90 -29.66
C GLY A 551 8.21 6.18 -30.48
N LYS A 552 7.20 6.68 -31.21
CA LYS A 552 7.20 7.98 -31.88
C LYS A 552 7.17 9.11 -30.85
N LEU A 553 6.15 9.13 -29.98
CA LEU A 553 5.95 10.19 -28.98
C LEU A 553 7.14 10.28 -28.01
N MET A 554 7.57 9.17 -27.40
CA MET A 554 8.64 9.16 -26.40
C MET A 554 9.45 7.86 -26.45
N SER A 555 10.72 7.88 -26.05
CA SER A 555 11.45 6.62 -25.84
C SER A 555 10.98 5.96 -24.54
N ARG A 556 10.90 4.63 -24.52
CA ARG A 556 10.62 3.85 -23.29
C ARG A 556 11.47 4.32 -22.12
N ASP A 557 12.76 4.53 -22.38
CA ASP A 557 13.74 4.86 -21.34
C ASP A 557 13.52 6.28 -20.78
N ARG A 558 13.07 7.26 -21.58
CA ARG A 558 12.65 8.60 -21.11
C ARG A 558 11.32 8.55 -20.36
N PHE A 559 10.36 7.77 -20.85
CA PHE A 559 9.09 7.54 -20.15
C PHE A 559 9.32 6.92 -18.76
N LEU A 560 10.23 5.94 -18.65
CA LEU A 560 10.61 5.32 -17.39
C LEU A 560 11.45 6.24 -16.47
N GLN A 561 12.25 7.16 -17.01
CA GLN A 561 12.83 8.25 -16.21
C GLN A 561 11.70 9.08 -15.59
N LEU A 562 10.82 9.67 -16.41
CA LEU A 562 9.73 10.55 -15.98
C LEU A 562 8.81 9.87 -14.96
N LEU A 563 8.36 8.65 -15.22
CA LEU A 563 7.52 7.89 -14.28
C LEU A 563 8.22 7.61 -12.93
N ARG A 564 9.56 7.46 -12.91
CA ARG A 564 10.34 7.29 -11.69
C ARG A 564 10.49 8.59 -10.90
N VAL A 565 10.70 9.73 -11.55
CA VAL A 565 10.93 11.03 -10.90
C VAL A 565 9.71 11.95 -10.84
N LEU A 566 8.54 11.56 -11.36
CA LEU A 566 7.30 12.35 -11.26
C LEU A 566 7.01 12.70 -9.79
N HIS A 567 6.84 14.01 -9.55
CA HIS A 567 6.74 14.58 -8.21
C HIS A 567 6.03 15.95 -8.22
N PHE A 568 5.50 16.37 -7.06
CA PHE A 568 4.51 17.45 -6.98
C PHE A 568 4.75 18.47 -5.84
N THR A 569 5.80 18.31 -5.04
CA THR A 569 6.12 19.16 -3.87
C THR A 569 7.59 19.06 -3.50
N ASP A 570 8.18 20.10 -2.93
CA ASP A 570 9.56 20.01 -2.46
C ASP A 570 9.69 19.00 -1.30
N ASN A 571 10.71 18.13 -1.34
CA ASN A 571 10.99 17.21 -0.23
C ASN A 571 11.83 17.82 0.89
N THR A 572 12.44 18.99 0.66
CA THR A 572 13.11 19.77 1.71
C THR A 572 12.10 20.41 2.66
N ILE A 573 10.92 20.79 2.16
CA ILE A 573 9.82 21.31 2.95
C ILE A 573 9.06 20.13 3.55
N ARG A 574 8.98 20.09 4.88
CA ARG A 574 8.12 19.15 5.63
C ARG A 574 7.02 19.93 6.31
N VAL A 575 5.78 19.63 5.95
CA VAL A 575 4.61 20.09 6.71
C VAL A 575 4.33 19.04 7.78
N GLU A 576 4.36 19.42 9.05
CA GLU A 576 3.99 18.51 10.13
C GLU A 576 2.49 18.20 10.10
N ASN A 577 2.13 16.97 10.47
CA ASN A 577 0.76 16.45 10.55
C ASN A 577 -0.06 16.38 9.24
N ASP A 578 0.34 17.04 8.15
CA ASP A 578 -0.30 16.88 6.85
C ASP A 578 0.06 15.54 6.18
N LYS A 579 -0.92 14.65 6.10
CA LYS A 579 -0.83 13.35 5.43
C LYS A 579 -0.85 13.43 3.89
N LEU A 580 -1.30 14.55 3.32
CA LEU A 580 -1.43 14.76 1.87
C LEU A 580 -0.31 15.61 1.27
N GLN A 581 0.70 15.98 2.06
CA GLN A 581 1.81 16.88 1.69
C GLN A 581 2.61 16.49 0.44
N LYS A 582 2.43 15.28 -0.11
CA LYS A 582 3.09 14.82 -1.35
C LYS A 582 2.25 15.01 -2.62
N ILE A 583 1.07 15.61 -2.49
CA ILE A 583 0.20 15.98 -3.62
C ILE A 583 -0.50 17.34 -3.43
N ARG A 584 -0.42 17.96 -2.24
CA ARG A 584 -1.30 19.06 -1.81
C ARG A 584 -1.46 20.23 -2.81
N PRO A 585 -0.42 20.86 -3.38
CA PRO A 585 -0.60 21.99 -4.30
C PRO A 585 -1.35 21.61 -5.58
N VAL A 586 -1.14 20.39 -6.08
CA VAL A 586 -1.84 19.86 -7.27
C VAL A 586 -3.28 19.49 -6.92
N LEU A 587 -3.51 18.88 -5.75
CA LEU A 587 -4.84 18.57 -5.23
C LEU A 587 -5.70 19.84 -5.04
N GLU A 588 -5.15 20.86 -4.39
CA GLU A 588 -5.86 22.10 -4.09
C GLU A 588 -6.17 22.91 -5.36
N LYS A 589 -5.24 22.97 -6.32
CA LYS A 589 -5.49 23.64 -7.61
C LYS A 589 -6.53 22.91 -8.45
N LEU A 590 -6.49 21.57 -8.51
CA LEU A 590 -7.51 20.77 -9.22
C LEU A 590 -8.89 20.86 -8.56
N LEU A 591 -8.97 20.76 -7.23
CA LEU A 591 -10.22 20.96 -6.49
C LEU A 591 -10.79 22.37 -6.69
N ASN A 592 -9.94 23.40 -6.77
CA ASN A 592 -10.39 24.75 -7.09
C ASN A 592 -10.99 24.82 -8.50
N SER A 593 -10.37 24.22 -9.52
CA SER A 593 -10.99 24.14 -10.85
C SER A 593 -12.30 23.34 -10.82
N PHE A 594 -12.38 22.22 -10.11
CA PHE A 594 -13.62 21.42 -10.01
C PHE A 594 -14.78 22.27 -9.45
N LYS A 595 -14.52 23.06 -8.41
CA LYS A 595 -15.51 23.95 -7.76
C LYS A 595 -15.86 25.20 -8.57
N THR A 596 -14.94 25.71 -9.39
CA THR A 596 -15.10 27.01 -10.04
C THR A 596 -15.58 26.94 -11.49
N LYS A 597 -15.26 25.89 -12.25
CA LYS A 597 -15.57 25.79 -13.69
C LYS A 597 -17.04 25.43 -14.00
N PHE A 598 -17.76 24.90 -13.01
CA PHE A 598 -19.16 24.49 -13.13
C PHE A 598 -19.96 24.95 -11.90
N LYS A 599 -21.14 25.55 -12.15
CA LYS A 599 -22.15 25.87 -11.14
C LYS A 599 -23.23 24.77 -11.20
N PRO A 600 -23.35 23.89 -10.19
CA PRO A 600 -24.27 22.76 -10.27
C PRO A 600 -25.74 23.15 -10.47
N PHE A 601 -26.51 22.21 -11.03
CA PHE A 601 -27.97 22.27 -11.07
C PHE A 601 -28.58 22.01 -9.68
N GLN A 602 -29.92 21.99 -9.59
CA GLN A 602 -30.59 21.93 -8.29
C GLN A 602 -30.22 20.68 -7.48
N GLU A 603 -30.12 19.52 -8.11
CA GLU A 603 -29.96 18.25 -7.39
C GLU A 603 -28.48 17.83 -7.26
N LEU A 604 -28.08 17.46 -6.05
CA LEU A 604 -26.70 17.10 -5.67
C LEU A 604 -26.70 15.74 -4.98
N CYS A 605 -25.62 14.98 -5.03
CA CYS A 605 -25.46 13.77 -4.22
C CYS A 605 -24.10 13.69 -3.54
N VAL A 606 -24.08 13.14 -2.31
CA VAL A 606 -22.84 12.88 -1.55
C VAL A 606 -22.76 11.40 -1.18
N ASP A 607 -21.69 10.74 -1.62
CA ASP A 607 -21.38 9.36 -1.23
C ASP A 607 -19.87 9.08 -1.24
N GLU A 608 -19.49 7.82 -0.99
CA GLU A 608 -18.10 7.37 -0.89
C GLU A 608 -17.53 6.76 -2.19
N SER A 609 -16.37 7.27 -2.61
CA SER A 609 -15.50 6.67 -3.64
C SER A 609 -14.24 6.07 -2.99
N LEU A 610 -13.58 5.14 -3.69
CA LEU A 610 -12.43 4.40 -3.17
C LEU A 610 -11.39 4.09 -4.25
N MET A 611 -10.34 4.90 -4.34
CA MET A 611 -9.22 4.65 -5.25
C MET A 611 -8.42 3.42 -4.78
N LYS A 612 -8.33 2.37 -5.61
CA LYS A 612 -7.63 1.10 -5.30
C LYS A 612 -6.17 1.34 -4.90
N TRP A 613 -5.83 1.02 -3.66
CA TRP A 613 -4.47 1.12 -3.11
C TRP A 613 -4.19 -0.02 -2.12
N ARG A 614 -3.15 -0.82 -2.41
CA ARG A 614 -2.72 -1.95 -1.54
C ARG A 614 -1.50 -1.65 -0.67
N GLY A 615 -0.58 -0.78 -1.09
CA GLY A 615 0.68 -0.53 -0.37
C GLY A 615 0.50 0.04 1.05
N ARG A 616 1.60 0.06 1.82
CA ARG A 616 1.62 0.67 3.18
C ARG A 616 1.27 2.17 3.07
N LEU A 617 0.19 2.59 3.74
CA LEU A 617 -0.28 3.99 3.81
C LEU A 617 -1.15 4.17 5.06
N SER A 618 -0.86 5.19 5.87
CA SER A 618 -1.43 5.37 7.22
C SER A 618 -2.93 5.65 7.26
N PHE A 619 -3.54 6.01 6.13
CA PHE A 619 -4.98 6.27 5.98
C PHE A 619 -5.69 5.33 4.99
N ARG A 620 -5.03 4.24 4.55
CA ARG A 620 -5.65 3.19 3.71
C ARG A 620 -6.86 2.58 4.41
N GLN A 621 -8.03 2.64 3.77
CA GLN A 621 -9.29 2.09 4.28
C GLN A 621 -9.59 0.69 3.74
N PHE A 622 -10.44 -0.03 4.48
CA PHE A 622 -11.06 -1.28 4.06
C PHE A 622 -12.59 -1.15 4.00
N LEU A 623 -13.17 -1.13 2.80
CA LEU A 623 -14.62 -1.11 2.58
C LEU A 623 -15.04 -2.47 2.02
N PRO A 624 -15.68 -3.37 2.81
CA PRO A 624 -15.95 -4.74 2.37
C PRO A 624 -16.97 -4.86 1.23
N LEU A 625 -17.75 -3.80 0.98
CA LEU A 625 -18.83 -3.77 -0.02
C LEU A 625 -18.38 -3.25 -1.42
N LYS A 626 -17.31 -2.44 -1.51
CA LYS A 626 -16.79 -1.97 -2.80
C LYS A 626 -15.97 -3.09 -3.49
N ARG A 627 -15.99 -3.12 -4.84
CA ARG A 627 -15.34 -4.17 -5.67
C ARG A 627 -13.83 -4.29 -5.38
N HIS A 628 -13.16 -3.16 -5.19
CA HIS A 628 -11.82 -3.11 -4.63
C HIS A 628 -11.96 -2.70 -3.16
N ARG A 629 -11.62 -3.61 -2.24
CA ARG A 629 -11.89 -3.38 -0.81
C ARG A 629 -10.86 -2.50 -0.12
N PHE A 630 -9.63 -2.43 -0.64
CA PHE A 630 -8.54 -1.63 -0.05
C PHE A 630 -8.22 -0.40 -0.92
N GLY A 631 -8.16 0.77 -0.31
CA GLY A 631 -7.92 2.02 -1.05
C GLY A 631 -7.79 3.28 -0.22
N VAL A 632 -7.66 4.41 -0.90
CA VAL A 632 -7.85 5.75 -0.35
C VAL A 632 -9.33 6.10 -0.50
N LYS A 633 -10.05 6.23 0.63
CA LYS A 633 -11.46 6.65 0.61
C LYS A 633 -11.55 8.15 0.35
N MET A 634 -12.53 8.55 -0.44
CA MET A 634 -12.95 9.95 -0.61
C MET A 634 -14.45 10.06 -0.31
N PHE A 635 -14.86 11.21 0.21
CA PHE A 635 -16.26 11.65 0.19
C PHE A 635 -16.42 12.57 -1.02
N VAL A 636 -17.34 12.26 -1.94
CA VAL A 636 -17.45 12.93 -3.24
C VAL A 636 -18.82 13.63 -3.34
N LEU A 637 -18.81 14.87 -3.81
CA LEU A 637 -20.00 15.65 -4.17
C LEU A 637 -20.14 15.65 -5.69
N CYS A 638 -21.25 15.12 -6.21
CA CYS A 638 -21.58 15.17 -7.63
C CYS A 638 -22.88 15.94 -7.90
N ASP A 639 -22.88 16.70 -9.00
CA ASP A 639 -24.08 17.20 -9.65
C ASP A 639 -24.93 16.04 -10.19
N CYS A 640 -26.24 16.09 -10.00
CA CYS A 640 -27.10 14.95 -10.28
C CYS A 640 -27.61 14.84 -11.72
N ASP A 641 -27.44 15.87 -12.54
CA ASP A 641 -28.14 15.97 -13.83
C ASP A 641 -27.14 15.93 -15.00
N SER A 642 -25.92 16.47 -14.80
CA SER A 642 -24.75 16.18 -15.62
C SER A 642 -23.98 14.93 -15.15
N GLY A 643 -23.85 14.72 -13.83
CA GLY A 643 -22.92 13.74 -13.25
C GLY A 643 -21.52 14.30 -12.92
N TYR A 644 -21.30 15.60 -13.12
CA TYR A 644 -20.04 16.31 -12.85
C TYR A 644 -19.61 16.24 -11.37
N ILE A 645 -18.31 16.06 -11.12
CA ILE A 645 -17.71 15.98 -9.78
C ILE A 645 -17.33 17.39 -9.32
N SER A 646 -18.09 17.96 -8.38
CA SER A 646 -17.92 19.34 -7.91
C SER A 646 -16.86 19.49 -6.81
N ASP A 647 -16.76 18.51 -5.91
CA ASP A 647 -15.81 18.53 -4.79
C ASP A 647 -15.53 17.10 -4.28
N PHE A 648 -14.39 16.90 -3.62
CA PHE A 648 -14.17 15.72 -2.79
C PHE A 648 -13.24 15.98 -1.60
N ILE A 649 -13.49 15.28 -0.49
CA ILE A 649 -12.65 15.28 0.71
C ILE A 649 -11.97 13.93 0.84
N VAL A 650 -10.65 13.91 0.93
CA VAL A 650 -9.84 12.70 1.12
C VAL A 650 -9.89 12.27 2.58
N TYR A 651 -10.23 11.01 2.87
CA TYR A 651 -10.28 10.52 4.25
C TYR A 651 -8.88 10.13 4.75
N THR A 652 -8.31 10.96 5.62
CA THR A 652 -6.98 10.83 6.23
C THR A 652 -7.02 10.26 7.65
N GLY A 653 -8.21 10.08 8.25
CA GLY A 653 -8.39 9.58 9.61
C GLY A 653 -8.96 10.65 10.54
N LYS A 654 -8.23 10.96 11.63
CA LYS A 654 -8.55 12.09 12.52
C LYS A 654 -8.30 13.45 11.84
N ASP A 655 -7.30 13.49 10.99
CA ASP A 655 -6.73 14.71 10.38
C ASP A 655 -7.45 15.03 9.05
N THR A 656 -8.75 14.73 8.98
CA THR A 656 -9.57 14.89 7.77
C THR A 656 -10.10 16.32 7.73
N GLU A 657 -9.93 16.99 6.60
CA GLU A 657 -10.34 18.38 6.38
C GLU A 657 -11.88 18.53 6.31
N ILE A 658 -12.51 18.52 7.49
CA ILE A 658 -13.93 18.80 7.71
C ILE A 658 -14.11 19.83 8.83
N VAL A 659 -15.11 20.69 8.67
CA VAL A 659 -15.53 21.62 9.73
C VAL A 659 -16.43 20.85 10.70
N GLU A 660 -15.85 20.31 11.78
CA GLU A 660 -16.61 19.52 12.77
C GLU A 660 -17.75 20.32 13.42
N ASP A 661 -18.96 19.78 13.31
CA ASP A 661 -20.15 20.29 13.97
C ASP A 661 -20.65 19.26 14.99
N LEU A 662 -20.56 19.60 16.28
CA LEU A 662 -20.94 18.70 17.38
C LEU A 662 -22.44 18.36 17.43
N GLN A 663 -23.31 19.15 16.77
CA GLN A 663 -24.74 18.85 16.70
C GLN A 663 -25.08 17.88 15.56
N LEU A 664 -24.26 17.88 14.50
CA LEU A 664 -24.40 16.99 13.33
C LEU A 664 -23.56 15.70 13.46
N GLY A 665 -22.47 15.76 14.22
CA GLY A 665 -21.42 14.73 14.28
C GLY A 665 -20.62 14.63 13.00
N VAL A 666 -19.55 13.82 13.01
CA VAL A 666 -18.61 13.64 11.88
C VAL A 666 -19.33 13.42 10.54
N SER A 667 -20.35 12.55 10.51
CA SER A 667 -21.03 12.21 9.25
C SER A 667 -21.86 13.36 8.66
N GLY A 668 -22.47 14.21 9.50
CA GLY A 668 -23.13 15.42 9.01
C GLY A 668 -22.14 16.57 8.75
N SER A 669 -21.00 16.58 9.43
CA SER A 669 -19.91 17.55 9.22
C SER A 669 -19.26 17.41 7.84
N VAL A 670 -19.11 16.17 7.33
CA VAL A 670 -18.70 15.89 5.95
C VAL A 670 -19.65 16.56 4.94
N VAL A 671 -20.96 16.34 5.08
CA VAL A 671 -21.97 16.91 4.17
C VAL A 671 -22.00 18.44 4.27
N LYS A 672 -21.95 18.99 5.50
CA LYS A 672 -21.85 20.43 5.73
C LYS A 672 -20.62 21.05 5.05
N THR A 673 -19.46 20.40 5.14
CA THR A 673 -18.22 20.89 4.53
C THR A 673 -18.33 20.90 3.01
N LEU A 674 -18.69 19.78 2.38
CA LEU A 674 -18.87 19.67 0.92
C LEU A 674 -19.93 20.66 0.39
N LEU A 675 -21.04 20.84 1.11
CA LEU A 675 -22.12 21.74 0.69
C LEU A 675 -21.91 23.21 1.05
N THR A 676 -20.85 23.60 1.77
CA THR A 676 -20.68 25.00 2.21
C THR A 676 -20.76 26.03 1.05
N PRO A 677 -20.21 25.79 -0.16
CA PRO A 677 -20.40 26.67 -1.32
C PRO A 677 -21.82 26.66 -1.94
N HIS A 678 -22.67 25.72 -1.53
CA HIS A 678 -23.99 25.40 -2.08
C HIS A 678 -25.14 25.67 -1.09
N LEU A 679 -24.85 25.96 0.18
CA LEU A 679 -25.87 26.36 1.16
C LEU A 679 -26.60 27.62 0.71
N GLN A 680 -27.82 27.78 1.22
CA GLN A 680 -28.75 28.89 1.01
C GLN A 680 -29.32 29.03 -0.42
N LYS A 681 -28.75 28.35 -1.42
CA LYS A 681 -29.09 28.42 -2.85
C LYS A 681 -30.23 27.50 -3.32
N ALA A 682 -31.04 26.91 -2.43
CA ALA A 682 -32.19 26.06 -2.80
C ALA A 682 -31.87 24.76 -3.57
N HIS A 683 -30.60 24.30 -3.54
CA HIS A 683 -30.23 22.95 -3.98
C HIS A 683 -30.92 21.85 -3.15
N ILE A 684 -30.93 20.62 -3.63
CA ILE A 684 -31.47 19.42 -2.98
C ILE A 684 -30.39 18.34 -2.95
N VAL A 685 -29.95 17.92 -1.76
CA VAL A 685 -28.92 16.88 -1.62
C VAL A 685 -29.49 15.48 -1.32
N TYR A 686 -29.00 14.47 -2.05
CA TYR A 686 -29.23 13.06 -1.79
C TYR A 686 -28.04 12.45 -1.05
N VAL A 687 -28.27 11.80 0.09
CA VAL A 687 -27.20 11.21 0.92
C VAL A 687 -27.58 9.86 1.53
N ASP A 688 -26.60 8.98 1.74
CA ASP A 688 -26.76 7.63 2.30
C ASP A 688 -27.15 7.61 3.82
N ASN A 689 -27.31 6.41 4.38
CA ASN A 689 -27.61 6.14 5.79
C ASN A 689 -26.44 6.31 6.78
N TRP A 690 -25.19 6.42 6.32
CA TRP A 690 -24.04 6.87 7.11
C TRP A 690 -24.07 8.40 7.29
N TYR A 691 -24.55 9.19 6.33
CA TYR A 691 -24.73 10.64 6.52
C TYR A 691 -26.07 11.01 7.18
N THR A 692 -27.20 10.46 6.69
CA THR A 692 -28.57 10.91 7.02
C THR A 692 -28.88 10.89 8.53
N SER A 693 -29.41 12.00 9.03
CA SER A 693 -30.01 12.13 10.37
C SER A 693 -31.04 13.27 10.43
N PRO A 694 -31.97 13.28 11.40
CA PRO A 694 -32.92 14.39 11.56
C PRO A 694 -32.23 15.75 11.74
N ASN A 695 -31.15 15.81 12.54
CA ASN A 695 -30.38 17.03 12.76
C ASN A 695 -29.77 17.58 11.46
N LEU A 696 -29.19 16.72 10.60
CA LEU A 696 -28.61 17.13 9.32
C LEU A 696 -29.67 17.74 8.40
N LEU A 697 -30.83 17.09 8.26
CA LEU A 697 -31.91 17.62 7.41
C LEU A 697 -32.50 18.92 7.96
N HIS A 698 -32.54 19.11 9.28
CA HIS A 698 -33.02 20.35 9.88
C HIS A 698 -32.05 21.50 9.66
N TYR A 699 -30.75 21.24 9.85
CA TYR A 699 -29.70 22.20 9.55
C TYR A 699 -29.76 22.65 8.07
N LEU A 700 -29.77 21.70 7.13
CA LEU A 700 -29.84 22.02 5.70
C LEU A 700 -31.11 22.79 5.34
N LEU A 701 -32.28 22.42 5.88
CA LEU A 701 -33.55 23.10 5.57
C LEU A 701 -33.61 24.54 6.11
N ASN A 702 -32.95 24.80 7.25
CA ASN A 702 -32.76 26.15 7.79
C ASN A 702 -31.80 26.95 6.89
N GLU A 703 -30.70 26.34 6.43
CA GLU A 703 -29.78 26.87 5.41
C GLU A 703 -30.37 26.81 3.98
N ASN A 704 -31.70 26.96 3.86
CA ASN A 704 -32.47 26.94 2.60
C ASN A 704 -32.03 25.88 1.57
N THR A 705 -31.74 24.67 2.05
CA THR A 705 -31.21 23.53 1.27
C THR A 705 -32.09 22.29 1.50
N GLY A 706 -32.61 21.71 0.43
CA GLY A 706 -33.40 20.49 0.48
C GLY A 706 -32.54 19.26 0.69
N ALA A 707 -33.13 18.18 1.22
CA ALA A 707 -32.43 16.91 1.37
C ALA A 707 -33.36 15.69 1.33
N CYS A 708 -32.81 14.55 0.93
CA CYS A 708 -33.46 13.24 0.89
C CYS A 708 -32.44 12.12 1.15
N GLY A 709 -32.77 11.14 2.00
CA GLY A 709 -31.82 10.08 2.31
C GLY A 709 -32.41 8.86 2.99
N THR A 710 -31.76 7.71 2.84
CA THR A 710 -32.08 6.52 3.66
C THR A 710 -31.50 6.69 5.05
N VAL A 711 -32.18 6.21 6.09
CA VAL A 711 -31.77 6.45 7.48
C VAL A 711 -31.75 5.16 8.30
N ARG A 712 -30.84 5.07 9.26
CA ARG A 712 -30.83 3.97 10.24
C ARG A 712 -31.90 4.27 11.30
N ALA A 713 -32.80 3.31 11.55
CA ALA A 713 -33.92 3.48 12.49
C ALA A 713 -33.50 3.79 13.94
N ASN A 714 -32.24 3.54 14.30
CA ASN A 714 -31.64 3.86 15.60
C ASN A 714 -30.86 5.18 15.63
N ARG A 715 -30.95 6.04 14.61
CA ARG A 715 -30.43 7.42 14.71
C ARG A 715 -31.16 8.18 15.82
N LYS A 716 -30.42 9.06 16.50
CA LYS A 716 -30.99 9.99 17.49
C LYS A 716 -32.11 10.82 16.83
N ASN A 717 -33.15 11.14 17.60
CA ASN A 717 -34.33 11.93 17.21
C ASN A 717 -35.29 11.26 16.18
N MET A 718 -35.09 9.99 15.81
CA MET A 718 -36.03 9.24 14.95
C MET A 718 -37.36 8.88 15.66
N PRO A 719 -38.50 8.83 14.94
CA PRO A 719 -39.78 8.39 15.47
C PRO A 719 -39.86 6.87 15.67
N LYS A 720 -40.60 6.42 16.69
CA LYS A 720 -40.92 5.01 16.94
C LYS A 720 -42.12 4.55 16.08
N LEU A 721 -41.88 4.36 14.79
CA LEU A 721 -42.93 3.97 13.83
C LEU A 721 -43.34 2.48 13.98
N PRO A 722 -44.66 2.15 13.91
CA PRO A 722 -45.16 0.78 14.09
C PRO A 722 -44.75 -0.19 12.94
N VAL A 723 -45.13 -1.46 13.05
CA VAL A 723 -44.86 -2.47 12.00
C VAL A 723 -45.69 -2.16 10.76
N VAL A 724 -45.07 -2.32 9.58
CA VAL A 724 -45.68 -2.05 8.27
C VAL A 724 -45.65 -3.32 7.42
N LYS A 725 -46.70 -3.60 6.66
CA LYS A 725 -46.77 -4.77 5.76
C LYS A 725 -45.93 -4.51 4.50
N ARG A 726 -45.67 -5.56 3.71
CA ARG A 726 -44.99 -5.41 2.42
C ARG A 726 -45.90 -4.71 1.40
N GLY A 727 -45.37 -3.70 0.72
CA GLY A 727 -46.12 -2.78 -0.15
C GLY A 727 -46.46 -1.46 0.55
N ASP A 728 -46.91 -1.56 1.80
CA ASP A 728 -47.37 -0.42 2.61
C ASP A 728 -46.22 0.51 3.06
N GLN A 729 -46.59 1.75 3.40
CA GLN A 729 -45.74 2.72 4.08
C GLN A 729 -46.44 3.32 5.31
N ILE A 730 -45.66 3.82 6.25
CA ILE A 730 -46.08 4.74 7.31
C ILE A 730 -45.30 6.05 7.12
N VAL A 731 -46.00 7.18 7.23
CA VAL A 731 -45.42 8.52 7.13
C VAL A 731 -45.66 9.26 8.44
N GLN A 732 -44.63 9.93 8.95
CA GLN A 732 -44.73 10.96 9.99
C GLN A 732 -43.87 12.17 9.61
N HIS A 733 -44.06 13.32 10.25
CA HIS A 733 -43.22 14.49 10.05
C HIS A 733 -43.01 15.31 11.32
N SER A 734 -41.91 16.06 11.37
CA SER A 734 -41.56 17.00 12.43
C SER A 734 -40.58 18.04 11.88
N ASN A 735 -40.66 19.30 12.31
CA ASN A 735 -39.74 20.39 11.89
C ASN A 735 -39.55 20.52 10.36
N ASN A 736 -40.66 20.40 9.61
CA ASN A 736 -40.73 20.33 8.15
C ASN A 736 -39.88 19.21 7.49
N ILE A 737 -39.62 18.13 8.22
CA ILE A 737 -38.95 16.91 7.73
C ILE A 737 -39.91 15.74 7.85
N MET A 738 -40.13 15.06 6.74
CA MET A 738 -40.86 13.81 6.67
C MET A 738 -39.94 12.63 7.01
N CYS A 739 -40.47 11.66 7.75
CA CYS A 739 -39.92 10.33 7.96
C CYS A 739 -40.87 9.28 7.34
N ILE A 740 -40.36 8.50 6.39
CA ILE A 740 -41.08 7.37 5.78
C ILE A 740 -40.51 6.07 6.35
N LYS A 741 -41.40 5.12 6.66
CA LYS A 741 -41.06 3.70 6.88
C LYS A 741 -41.87 2.85 5.90
N TRP A 742 -41.19 2.28 4.91
CA TRP A 742 -41.79 1.49 3.82
C TRP A 742 -41.18 0.08 3.80
N CYS A 743 -41.88 -0.91 3.25
CA CYS A 743 -41.38 -2.29 3.20
C CYS A 743 -41.58 -2.94 1.83
N ASP A 744 -40.47 -3.33 1.19
CA ASP A 744 -40.46 -4.32 0.11
C ASP A 744 -39.94 -5.67 0.65
N LYS A 745 -38.79 -6.17 0.19
CA LYS A 745 -38.16 -7.40 0.71
C LYS A 745 -37.54 -7.17 2.10
N ARG A 746 -37.38 -5.90 2.50
CA ARG A 746 -36.88 -5.40 3.79
C ARG A 746 -37.56 -4.06 4.09
N VAL A 747 -37.60 -3.70 5.36
CA VAL A 747 -38.03 -2.36 5.79
C VAL A 747 -36.93 -1.34 5.47
N VAL A 748 -37.31 -0.28 4.78
CA VAL A 748 -36.49 0.91 4.50
C VAL A 748 -37.05 2.06 5.33
N HIS A 749 -36.17 2.83 5.97
CA HIS A 749 -36.54 4.12 6.55
C HIS A 749 -35.88 5.21 5.72
N MET A 750 -36.57 6.32 5.51
CA MET A 750 -36.06 7.51 4.83
C MET A 750 -36.44 8.77 5.58
N LEU A 751 -35.62 9.81 5.43
CA LEU A 751 -36.01 11.19 5.74
C LEU A 751 -36.00 12.03 4.47
N SER A 752 -36.89 13.02 4.37
CA SER A 752 -36.84 14.05 3.32
C SER A 752 -37.50 15.35 3.76
N SER A 753 -36.97 16.49 3.33
CA SER A 753 -37.59 17.82 3.50
C SER A 753 -38.35 18.31 2.25
N VAL A 754 -38.22 17.63 1.11
CA VAL A 754 -38.70 18.10 -0.21
C VAL A 754 -39.80 17.25 -0.83
N HIS A 755 -39.90 15.97 -0.46
CA HIS A 755 -40.89 15.04 -1.02
C HIS A 755 -42.21 15.07 -0.25
N LYS A 756 -43.33 14.87 -0.94
CA LYS A 756 -44.60 14.48 -0.31
C LYS A 756 -44.59 12.99 0.06
N GLY A 757 -45.53 12.58 0.91
CA GLY A 757 -45.72 11.19 1.33
C GLY A 757 -46.40 10.30 0.29
N ASP A 758 -46.22 10.57 -1.00
CA ASP A 758 -47.00 9.93 -2.08
C ASP A 758 -46.40 8.59 -2.53
N MET A 759 -47.28 7.64 -2.89
CA MET A 759 -46.91 6.33 -3.45
C MET A 759 -47.06 6.34 -4.97
N CYS A 760 -45.97 6.14 -5.67
CA CYS A 760 -45.92 6.14 -7.14
C CYS A 760 -45.68 4.73 -7.68
N ASP A 761 -46.15 4.51 -8.90
CA ASP A 761 -45.88 3.30 -9.66
C ASP A 761 -44.40 3.27 -10.09
N SER A 762 -43.82 2.08 -10.25
CA SER A 762 -42.40 1.96 -10.60
C SER A 762 -42.15 0.94 -11.70
N ASN A 763 -41.04 1.12 -12.43
CA ASN A 763 -40.61 0.26 -13.54
C ASN A 763 -40.30 -1.20 -13.13
N SER A 764 -40.53 -1.58 -11.88
CA SER A 764 -40.40 -2.97 -11.39
C SER A 764 -41.76 -3.65 -11.38
N ARG A 765 -41.88 -4.80 -12.05
CA ARG A 765 -43.02 -5.72 -11.88
C ARG A 765 -42.69 -6.80 -10.85
N ASP A 766 -43.72 -7.34 -10.20
CA ASP A 766 -43.61 -8.48 -9.27
C ASP A 766 -43.76 -9.84 -9.97
N ARG A 767 -43.85 -10.93 -9.19
CA ARG A 767 -44.02 -12.31 -9.70
C ARG A 767 -45.39 -12.55 -10.36
N GLN A 768 -46.41 -11.75 -10.03
CA GLN A 768 -47.72 -11.74 -10.67
C GLN A 768 -47.79 -10.74 -11.84
N ARG A 769 -46.64 -10.21 -12.29
CA ARG A 769 -46.50 -9.15 -13.31
C ARG A 769 -47.16 -7.81 -12.96
N GLN A 770 -47.60 -7.62 -11.71
CA GLN A 770 -48.20 -6.38 -11.24
C GLN A 770 -47.15 -5.30 -10.98
N VAL A 771 -47.53 -4.03 -11.10
CA VAL A 771 -46.62 -2.89 -10.92
C VAL A 771 -46.33 -2.68 -9.44
N VAL A 772 -45.05 -2.69 -9.05
CA VAL A 772 -44.64 -2.48 -7.66
C VAL A 772 -44.68 -0.99 -7.36
N ARG A 773 -45.61 -0.57 -6.50
CA ARG A 773 -45.69 0.81 -5.98
C ARG A 773 -44.62 1.07 -4.92
N LYS A 774 -44.05 2.27 -4.91
CA LYS A 774 -42.97 2.72 -4.02
C LYS A 774 -43.18 4.20 -3.64
N PRO A 775 -42.71 4.66 -2.46
CA PRO A 775 -42.79 6.08 -2.12
C PRO A 775 -42.00 6.93 -3.13
N LEU A 776 -42.47 8.12 -3.49
CA LEU A 776 -41.79 9.00 -4.45
C LEU A 776 -40.33 9.29 -4.04
N ALA A 777 -40.10 9.58 -2.76
CA ALA A 777 -38.77 9.78 -2.19
C ALA A 777 -37.82 8.58 -2.40
N VAL A 778 -38.35 7.34 -2.39
CA VAL A 778 -37.57 6.13 -2.66
C VAL A 778 -37.19 6.04 -4.14
N LEU A 779 -38.03 6.51 -5.06
CA LEU A 779 -37.75 6.48 -6.50
C LEU A 779 -36.63 7.46 -6.88
N GLU A 780 -36.76 8.74 -6.51
CA GLU A 780 -35.75 9.75 -6.83
C GLU A 780 -34.41 9.47 -6.12
N TYR A 781 -34.44 9.05 -4.85
CA TYR A 781 -33.23 8.58 -4.16
C TYR A 781 -32.50 7.44 -4.89
N ASN A 782 -33.25 6.45 -5.42
CA ASN A 782 -32.67 5.34 -6.18
C ASN A 782 -32.12 5.75 -7.55
N LYS A 783 -32.59 6.87 -8.12
CA LYS A 783 -32.13 7.45 -9.38
C LYS A 783 -30.86 8.29 -9.15
N LYS A 784 -30.87 9.15 -8.13
CA LYS A 784 -29.85 10.18 -7.87
C LYS A 784 -28.60 9.64 -7.16
N MET A 785 -28.73 8.78 -6.14
CA MET A 785 -27.56 8.23 -5.41
C MET A 785 -26.60 7.38 -6.24
N ARG A 786 -27.03 6.82 -7.37
CA ARG A 786 -26.21 5.91 -8.18
C ARG A 786 -25.05 6.59 -8.91
N LEU A 787 -24.97 7.92 -8.86
CA LEU A 787 -24.05 8.68 -9.69
C LEU A 787 -22.59 8.59 -9.22
N VAL A 788 -22.32 8.50 -7.91
CA VAL A 788 -20.95 8.24 -7.41
C VAL A 788 -20.46 6.85 -7.83
N ASP A 789 -21.32 5.82 -7.74
CA ASP A 789 -21.00 4.47 -8.27
C ASP A 789 -20.89 4.44 -9.82
N LYS A 790 -21.64 5.29 -10.54
CA LYS A 790 -21.51 5.48 -12.00
C LYS A 790 -20.15 6.12 -12.34
N SER A 791 -19.71 7.11 -11.57
CA SER A 791 -18.40 7.74 -11.75
C SER A 791 -17.25 6.77 -11.40
N ASP A 792 -17.34 6.03 -10.28
CA ASP A 792 -16.41 4.92 -9.97
C ASP A 792 -16.32 3.92 -11.14
N MET A 793 -17.47 3.55 -11.74
CA MET A 793 -17.53 2.64 -12.88
C MET A 793 -16.87 3.23 -14.14
N LEU A 794 -17.18 4.48 -14.50
CA LEU A 794 -16.59 5.16 -15.66
C LEU A 794 -15.08 5.36 -15.50
N LEU A 795 -14.62 5.81 -14.34
CA LEU A 795 -13.19 5.93 -14.03
C LEU A 795 -12.48 4.58 -14.13
N SER A 796 -13.12 3.48 -13.72
CA SER A 796 -12.53 2.13 -13.86
C SER A 796 -12.34 1.67 -15.31
N SER A 797 -13.10 2.21 -16.28
CA SER A 797 -12.90 1.90 -17.71
C SER A 797 -11.70 2.66 -18.27
N VAL A 798 -11.50 3.91 -17.87
CA VAL A 798 -10.39 4.79 -18.34
C VAL A 798 -9.15 4.83 -17.44
N GLU A 799 -9.10 4.07 -16.32
CA GLU A 799 -7.96 4.08 -15.38
C GLU A 799 -6.60 3.98 -16.11
N CYS A 800 -5.78 5.03 -16.02
CA CYS A 800 -4.52 5.14 -16.75
C CYS A 800 -3.32 4.49 -16.04
N LEU A 801 -3.20 4.62 -14.70
CA LEU A 801 -2.09 4.03 -13.93
C LEU A 801 -2.48 2.78 -13.13
N ARG A 802 -2.11 1.61 -13.67
CA ARG A 802 -2.38 0.29 -13.07
C ARG A 802 -1.64 0.04 -11.74
N LYS A 803 -0.30 -0.02 -11.75
CA LYS A 803 0.57 -0.32 -10.60
C LYS A 803 1.53 0.86 -10.32
N SER A 804 1.78 1.17 -9.04
CA SER A 804 2.84 2.08 -8.59
C SER A 804 3.10 1.90 -7.09
N ILE A 805 4.35 2.08 -6.66
CA ILE A 805 4.76 2.09 -5.25
C ILE A 805 4.60 3.47 -4.59
N LYS A 806 4.41 4.54 -5.37
CA LYS A 806 4.19 5.91 -4.88
C LYS A 806 2.68 6.19 -4.80
N TRP A 807 2.12 6.20 -3.59
CA TRP A 807 0.67 6.44 -3.38
C TRP A 807 0.19 7.75 -3.99
N TYR A 808 0.98 8.83 -3.84
CA TYR A 808 0.65 10.17 -4.32
C TYR A 808 0.71 10.27 -5.85
N VAL A 809 1.56 9.48 -6.52
CA VAL A 809 1.56 9.35 -7.98
C VAL A 809 0.30 8.62 -8.45
N LYS A 810 -0.12 7.53 -7.79
CA LYS A 810 -1.39 6.90 -8.18
C LYS A 810 -2.59 7.81 -7.91
N PHE A 811 -2.58 8.57 -6.81
CA PHE A 811 -3.61 9.54 -6.50
C PHE A 811 -3.69 10.69 -7.52
N PHE A 812 -2.55 11.21 -7.96
CA PHE A 812 -2.46 12.16 -9.07
C PHE A 812 -3.12 11.62 -10.35
N PHE A 813 -2.78 10.40 -10.77
CA PHE A 813 -3.34 9.83 -11.99
C PHE A 813 -4.85 9.56 -11.88
N HIS A 814 -5.35 9.22 -10.69
CA HIS A 814 -6.79 9.15 -10.45
C HIS A 814 -7.48 10.52 -10.57
N MET A 815 -6.82 11.61 -10.14
CA MET A 815 -7.32 12.97 -10.37
C MET A 815 -7.26 13.37 -11.85
N LEU A 816 -6.28 12.92 -12.63
CA LEU A 816 -6.25 13.09 -14.10
C LEU A 816 -7.45 12.36 -14.76
N ASP A 817 -7.73 11.12 -14.35
CA ASP A 817 -8.91 10.38 -14.83
C ASP A 817 -10.23 11.12 -14.47
N MET A 818 -10.31 11.72 -13.27
CA MET A 818 -11.43 12.59 -12.87
C MET A 818 -11.51 13.88 -13.68
N SER A 819 -10.38 14.53 -14.00
CA SER A 819 -10.36 15.72 -14.86
C SER A 819 -10.92 15.40 -16.23
N VAL A 820 -10.49 14.30 -16.88
CA VAL A 820 -11.03 13.87 -18.18
C VAL A 820 -12.53 13.61 -18.12
N LEU A 821 -13.03 13.03 -17.02
CA LEU A 821 -14.47 12.82 -16.81
C LEU A 821 -15.24 14.14 -16.61
N ASN A 822 -14.67 15.11 -15.89
CA ASN A 822 -15.28 16.43 -15.74
C ASN A 822 -15.25 17.25 -17.04
N SER A 823 -14.16 17.19 -17.81
CA SER A 823 -14.06 17.78 -19.16
C SER A 823 -15.11 17.23 -20.11
N TYR A 824 -15.32 15.91 -20.07
CA TYR A 824 -16.37 15.24 -20.81
C TYR A 824 -17.77 15.79 -20.44
N TYR A 825 -18.07 15.93 -19.16
CA TYR A 825 -19.35 16.49 -18.73
C TYR A 825 -19.52 17.99 -19.07
N LEU A 826 -18.48 18.81 -18.96
CA LEU A 826 -18.52 20.20 -19.46
C LEU A 826 -18.80 20.22 -20.97
N PHE A 827 -18.13 19.37 -21.75
CA PHE A 827 -18.34 19.25 -23.19
C PHE A 827 -19.78 18.84 -23.52
N GLN A 828 -20.34 17.84 -22.83
CA GLN A 828 -21.75 17.44 -23.01
C GLN A 828 -22.72 18.59 -22.70
N VAL A 829 -22.50 19.33 -21.60
CA VAL A 829 -23.36 20.48 -21.24
C VAL A 829 -23.21 21.64 -22.22
N LYS A 830 -22.00 21.90 -22.74
CA LYS A 830 -21.74 22.99 -23.70
C LYS A 830 -22.34 22.73 -25.09
N THR A 831 -22.24 21.48 -25.56
CA THR A 831 -22.51 21.13 -26.97
C THR A 831 -23.81 20.33 -27.18
N GLY A 832 -24.40 19.79 -26.11
CA GLY A 832 -25.49 18.80 -26.21
C GLY A 832 -25.05 17.44 -26.76
N SER A 833 -23.74 17.21 -26.96
CA SER A 833 -23.23 16.01 -27.60
C SER A 833 -23.47 14.73 -26.79
N THR A 834 -23.83 13.67 -27.50
CA THR A 834 -24.10 12.33 -26.96
C THR A 834 -22.92 11.37 -27.14
N GLN A 835 -21.73 11.87 -27.54
CA GLN A 835 -20.57 11.00 -27.76
C GLN A 835 -20.16 10.22 -26.49
N PRO A 836 -19.66 8.97 -26.60
CA PRO A 836 -19.14 8.22 -25.47
C PRO A 836 -17.87 8.85 -24.85
N LEU A 837 -17.69 8.68 -23.54
CA LEU A 837 -16.48 9.11 -22.81
C LEU A 837 -15.18 8.58 -23.43
N LEU A 838 -15.20 7.36 -23.97
CA LEU A 838 -14.03 6.74 -24.60
C LEU A 838 -13.65 7.49 -25.89
N ASP A 839 -14.62 7.85 -26.72
CA ASP A 839 -14.38 8.58 -27.97
C ASP A 839 -13.94 10.02 -27.70
N PHE A 840 -14.57 10.70 -26.74
CA PHE A 840 -14.07 12.00 -26.24
C PHE A 840 -12.62 11.92 -25.77
N SER A 841 -12.28 10.96 -24.89
CA SER A 841 -10.93 10.78 -24.38
C SER A 841 -9.91 10.45 -25.48
N LYS A 842 -10.32 9.69 -26.51
CA LYS A 842 -9.51 9.40 -27.68
C LYS A 842 -9.28 10.66 -28.53
N THR A 843 -10.30 11.48 -28.76
CA THR A 843 -10.18 12.76 -29.47
C THR A 843 -9.26 13.74 -28.74
N VAL A 844 -9.37 13.84 -27.41
CA VAL A 844 -8.41 14.59 -26.57
C VAL A 844 -6.98 14.09 -26.78
N VAL A 845 -6.74 12.77 -26.77
CA VAL A 845 -5.41 12.18 -27.03
C VAL A 845 -4.88 12.54 -28.42
N HIS A 846 -5.73 12.54 -29.47
CA HIS A 846 -5.32 12.99 -30.81
C HIS A 846 -4.93 14.48 -30.82
N GLN A 847 -5.76 15.34 -30.25
CA GLN A 847 -5.50 16.78 -30.16
C GLN A 847 -4.25 17.10 -29.32
N MET A 848 -3.97 16.34 -28.25
CA MET A 848 -2.72 16.47 -27.47
C MET A 848 -1.49 16.14 -28.31
N ILE A 849 -1.57 15.10 -29.16
CA ILE A 849 -0.48 14.75 -30.07
C ILE A 849 -0.28 15.88 -31.09
N GLU A 850 -1.35 16.38 -31.70
CA GLU A 850 -1.29 17.45 -32.70
C GLU A 850 -0.77 18.77 -32.13
N LYS A 851 -1.11 19.13 -30.89
CA LYS A 851 -0.68 20.37 -30.22
C LYS A 851 0.76 20.31 -29.68
N TYR A 852 1.21 19.17 -29.15
CA TYR A 852 2.46 19.07 -28.39
C TYR A 852 3.56 18.19 -29.03
N TYR A 853 3.27 17.41 -30.08
CA TYR A 853 4.30 16.63 -30.79
C TYR A 853 4.87 17.41 -31.98
N HIS A 854 5.84 18.29 -31.71
CA HIS A 854 6.58 19.06 -32.73
C HIS A 854 7.54 18.23 -33.60
N GLY A 855 7.51 16.89 -33.47
CA GLY A 855 8.50 15.99 -34.02
C GLY A 855 9.80 15.96 -33.23
N ARG A 856 10.59 14.90 -33.40
CA ARG A 856 11.99 14.93 -32.94
C ARG A 856 12.80 15.70 -33.96
N HIS A 857 13.48 16.76 -33.50
CA HIS A 857 14.64 17.28 -34.22
C HIS A 857 15.72 16.19 -34.28
N HIS A 858 15.68 15.38 -35.34
CA HIS A 858 16.74 14.44 -35.66
C HIS A 858 18.00 15.23 -36.01
N THR A 859 18.93 15.32 -35.07
CA THR A 859 20.34 15.56 -35.41
C THR A 859 20.76 14.47 -36.42
N ASN A 860 21.26 14.89 -37.58
CA ASN A 860 21.12 14.14 -38.83
C ASN A 860 21.58 12.66 -38.77
N GLY A 861 20.59 11.78 -38.69
CA GLY A 861 20.73 10.33 -38.85
C GLY A 861 19.79 9.84 -39.94
N GLN A 862 20.12 10.16 -41.20
CA GLN A 862 19.28 9.86 -42.36
C GLN A 862 18.91 8.37 -42.45
N ILE A 863 17.61 8.08 -42.44
CA ILE A 863 17.03 6.84 -43.00
C ILE A 863 16.17 7.26 -44.20
N GLY A 864 16.84 7.81 -45.21
CA GLY A 864 16.28 7.97 -46.55
C GLY A 864 16.73 6.81 -47.41
N VAL A 865 15.82 5.91 -47.79
CA VAL A 865 16.10 4.88 -48.80
C VAL A 865 16.08 5.54 -50.17
N HIS A 866 17.16 6.25 -50.49
CA HIS A 866 17.32 6.94 -51.77
C HIS A 866 17.59 5.89 -52.86
N ILE A 867 16.55 5.47 -53.58
CA ILE A 867 16.61 4.43 -54.61
C ILE A 867 17.66 4.75 -55.70
N LEU A 868 17.93 6.04 -55.95
CA LEU A 868 18.99 6.51 -56.84
C LEU A 868 20.41 6.04 -56.46
N ARG A 869 20.67 5.70 -55.19
CA ARG A 869 22.00 5.21 -54.75
C ARG A 869 22.35 3.81 -55.31
N LEU A 870 21.43 3.15 -56.02
CA LEU A 870 21.68 1.90 -56.73
C LEU A 870 22.12 2.08 -58.19
N VAL A 871 22.12 3.30 -58.73
CA VAL A 871 22.47 3.58 -60.15
C VAL A 871 23.65 4.55 -60.35
N GLU A 872 24.14 5.21 -59.31
CA GLU A 872 25.36 6.01 -59.38
C GLU A 872 26.62 5.14 -59.22
N ARG A 873 27.76 5.59 -59.78
CA ARG A 873 29.07 4.95 -59.55
C ARG A 873 29.57 5.29 -58.14
N HIS A 874 29.67 4.29 -57.28
CA HIS A 874 30.25 4.43 -55.94
C HIS A 874 31.77 4.55 -56.03
N PHE A 875 32.36 5.49 -55.27
CA PHE A 875 33.81 5.69 -55.21
C PHE A 875 34.28 5.58 -53.76
N VAL A 876 35.28 4.73 -53.52
CA VAL A 876 35.70 4.35 -52.15
C VAL A 876 36.56 5.46 -51.53
N GLU A 877 35.98 6.21 -50.59
CA GLU A 877 36.69 7.26 -49.86
C GLU A 877 37.06 6.83 -48.42
N PRO A 878 38.26 7.17 -47.92
CA PRO A 878 38.66 6.84 -46.55
C PRO A 878 37.92 7.68 -45.49
N LEU A 879 37.62 7.06 -44.35
CA LEU A 879 36.97 7.69 -43.20
C LEU A 879 38.00 8.03 -42.10
N PRO A 880 38.05 9.29 -41.61
CA PRO A 880 38.80 9.68 -40.41
C PRO A 880 38.35 8.89 -39.17
N ASP A 881 39.27 8.55 -38.26
CA ASP A 881 38.98 7.65 -37.13
C ASP A 881 37.79 8.06 -36.25
N LYS A 882 37.56 9.37 -36.09
CA LYS A 882 36.44 9.93 -35.32
C LYS A 882 35.06 9.70 -35.97
N THR A 883 34.98 9.32 -37.24
CA THR A 883 33.72 9.07 -37.97
C THR A 883 33.52 7.61 -38.38
N ARG A 884 34.50 6.72 -38.13
CA ARG A 884 34.43 5.28 -38.46
C ARG A 884 33.33 4.58 -37.63
N ARG A 885 32.27 4.14 -38.30
CA ARG A 885 31.15 3.36 -37.71
C ARG A 885 31.44 1.85 -37.76
N ARG A 886 30.62 1.00 -37.13
CA ARG A 886 30.68 -0.45 -37.37
C ARG A 886 30.42 -0.76 -38.85
N CYS A 887 31.21 -1.64 -39.46
CA CYS A 887 30.98 -2.06 -40.84
C CYS A 887 29.65 -2.82 -40.94
N HIS A 888 28.76 -2.40 -41.84
CA HIS A 888 27.41 -2.93 -41.97
C HIS A 888 27.41 -4.45 -42.24
N VAL A 889 28.27 -4.92 -43.14
CA VAL A 889 28.45 -6.36 -43.44
C VAL A 889 28.94 -7.12 -42.21
N CYS A 890 29.99 -6.63 -41.53
CA CYS A 890 30.52 -7.27 -40.32
C CYS A 890 29.54 -7.24 -39.14
N SER A 891 28.57 -6.31 -39.09
CA SER A 891 27.52 -6.28 -38.07
C SER A 891 26.34 -7.21 -38.32
N HIS A 892 26.25 -7.84 -39.49
CA HIS A 892 25.19 -8.81 -39.83
C HIS A 892 25.71 -10.23 -40.10
N THR A 893 27.02 -10.47 -39.98
CA THR A 893 27.59 -11.82 -40.07
C THR A 893 27.55 -12.51 -38.71
N THR A 894 26.98 -13.71 -38.64
CA THR A 894 26.80 -14.51 -37.41
C THR A 894 28.10 -15.05 -36.79
N ARG A 895 29.27 -14.75 -37.35
CA ARG A 895 30.58 -15.31 -36.95
C ARG A 895 31.23 -14.57 -35.76
N GLY A 896 30.49 -14.47 -34.67
CA GLY A 896 30.97 -14.14 -33.31
C GLY A 896 31.41 -12.68 -33.06
N PRO A 897 31.47 -12.26 -31.78
CA PRO A 897 31.74 -10.86 -31.41
C PRO A 897 33.14 -10.36 -31.78
N ARG A 898 34.13 -11.26 -31.91
CA ARG A 898 35.55 -10.90 -32.15
C ARG A 898 35.87 -10.40 -33.57
N LYS A 899 34.88 -10.17 -34.45
CA LYS A 899 35.10 -9.71 -35.85
C LYS A 899 34.30 -8.47 -36.30
N THR A 900 33.69 -7.70 -35.39
CA THR A 900 33.00 -6.44 -35.76
C THR A 900 33.98 -5.29 -36.05
N GLN A 901 34.59 -5.30 -37.24
CA GLN A 901 35.45 -4.24 -37.77
C GLN A 901 34.74 -2.87 -37.81
N ARG A 902 35.46 -1.79 -37.50
CA ARG A 902 35.03 -0.42 -37.84
C ARG A 902 35.33 -0.18 -39.32
N THR A 903 34.37 0.36 -40.08
CA THR A 903 34.62 0.66 -41.49
C THR A 903 35.58 1.83 -41.63
N THR A 904 36.70 1.59 -42.30
CA THR A 904 37.74 2.59 -42.60
C THR A 904 37.45 3.37 -43.88
N TYR A 905 36.40 3.01 -44.62
CA TYR A 905 35.99 3.63 -45.88
C TYR A 905 34.46 3.83 -45.94
N LYS A 906 34.02 4.74 -46.83
CA LYS A 906 32.63 4.90 -47.27
C LYS A 906 32.51 4.64 -48.79
N CYS A 907 31.30 4.27 -49.20
CA CYS A 907 30.80 4.22 -50.58
C CYS A 907 29.94 5.46 -50.85
#